data_AF-A0A6I0FIJ7-F1
#
_entry.id   AF-A0A6I0FIJ7-F1
#
_cell.length_a   1.000
_cell.length_b   1.000
_cell.length_c   1.000
_cell.angle_alpha   90.00
_cell.angle_beta   90.00
_cell.angle_gamma   90.00
#
_symmetry.space_group_name_H-M   'P 1'
#
loop_
_entity.id
_entity.type
_entity.pdbx_description
1 polymer ?
#
loop_
_entity_poly.entity_id
_entity_poly.type
_entity_poly.pdbx_seq_one_letter_code
_entity_poly.pdbx_strand_id
1 'polypeptide(L)'
;MQTQAPPTLPKDKQPFIRLLMPAVMLVAVVGMIAAMVLSGAGRSPMTFIFPLMMLGSMAMMFTPGGNVDEIRRSFHRHIDALTDGLKRKHELQRQQMEAAHPNPHTLWSYIHTGTEVTAEPGVVRLGMAVQTPEETLEIPVNDPPEDLEPVSAMGLRDLAIRYSTIEAPVSVDLASFHCVVMVGDGAAGLARAMQAQVAMQDADALTVTGPYDQWLPHDGPRTVRFCSGETPVTAGSVVVDPSPEWVNTAISQGLYLHVTGEDEGCVLSAWTVDGWAPFGVADQLSEVELAQICRSRSTVRSSTSLLELQGGDLRAPIGFSGSPVYLDIKESALGGIGPHGLCIGATGSGKSEFLKSVVVSFAHNHTAEELNFILVDFKGGATFMGLERLPHTSAVITNLSEESTLVDRMQDSLLGEMHRRQERLRAAGMTTAIEFNKAFPGKMPALFIIVDEFSELLHARPEFADVFAAIGRLGRSLRMHLLLASQRLEEGRLRGLESHLSYRIALRTFSAAESRAVIGSTAAYELPPTPGAAILSAQDTIRFQSAYVSGPELPRDQRLVQLLGSTVTAETTTLDLVVEQLEGPNHNPVWLPPLPETLHAHEVMEPVAPGIARIGREDLPFEGLQPTYDIDINRRHWAIVGQPQSGKTMTLRSLVLGLALSTPGLAIYVFDPGGSLRDLARIPQVAAVVGADGLSRLLDEMEHTTGARLLVIDGIDQVGDEEQRLITLATTGLEKGLHVVVTSLRWNLRPSLRDVLTGQMELRMTPLDSVFRDAQKSLPDLPGRGVSHRGKHVQIACSAAQDVEHVRQVCHGRQDEELSMRVLPQCITTREAAAPHAFAIGGPRLEPVAWNWMEFPHFVAVGQSRAGATTALRSVMNSIRSRDPEAVVIATDARRGLLGIDGYMVAQDFRQCVEGWMTTLRERIPGPDVSSEQLAARSWWSGPEVFVVVDDSDTDPGLDVLLPLLPYAADIGLHLVLARRSGPFQRSSFQPLMQAIRDQTAWLLLSGPREDGPIAGQRLEKRPPGRAMFVHSEPWVVHVITSDGDEASDEDEGTQEGRDET
;
A
#
# COMPACT_ATOMS: atom_id res chain seq x y z
N MET A 1 -19.40 17.32 69.74
CA MET A 1 -19.40 15.85 69.99
C MET A 1 -19.30 15.58 71.49
N GLN A 2 -20.27 14.87 72.09
CA GLN A 2 -20.24 14.56 73.53
C GLN A 2 -19.36 13.32 73.82
N THR A 3 -18.35 13.49 74.66
CA THR A 3 -17.40 12.41 75.04
C THR A 3 -17.79 11.72 76.34
N GLN A 4 -17.21 10.55 76.63
CA GLN A 4 -17.36 9.91 77.94
C GLN A 4 -16.42 10.58 78.97
N ALA A 5 -16.88 10.73 80.21
CA ALA A 5 -16.05 11.25 81.30
C ALA A 5 -14.84 10.32 81.56
N PRO A 6 -13.67 10.86 81.96
CA PRO A 6 -12.50 10.03 82.26
C PRO A 6 -12.80 9.01 83.37
N PRO A 7 -12.21 7.80 83.33
CA PRO A 7 -12.45 6.78 84.34
C PRO A 7 -11.99 7.26 85.71
N THR A 8 -12.80 7.00 86.75
CA THR A 8 -12.48 7.32 88.13
C THR A 8 -11.63 6.25 88.79
N LEU A 9 -10.73 6.64 89.69
CA LEU A 9 -9.92 5.72 90.46
C LEU A 9 -10.83 4.89 91.40
N PRO A 10 -10.64 3.56 91.49
CA PRO A 10 -11.47 2.73 92.36
C PRO A 10 -11.28 3.16 93.82
N LYS A 11 -12.33 3.69 94.43
CA LYS A 11 -12.38 3.94 95.88
C LYS A 11 -12.30 2.59 96.59
N ASP A 12 -11.23 2.37 97.36
CA ASP A 12 -10.95 1.13 98.06
C ASP A 12 -12.04 0.89 99.14
N LYS A 13 -13.16 0.30 98.74
CA LYS A 13 -14.25 -0.07 99.65
C LYS A 13 -13.76 -1.23 100.49
N GLN A 14 -13.38 -0.96 101.73
CA GLN A 14 -13.12 -2.02 102.71
C GLN A 14 -14.30 -3.00 102.72
N PRO A 15 -14.08 -4.30 102.48
CA PRO A 15 -15.16 -5.26 102.42
C PRO A 15 -15.82 -5.33 103.80
N PHE A 16 -17.14 -5.15 103.84
CA PHE A 16 -18.01 -5.24 105.02
C PHE A 16 -17.77 -6.51 105.87
N ILE A 17 -17.19 -7.55 105.25
CA ILE A 17 -16.73 -8.80 105.87
C ILE A 17 -15.65 -8.58 106.96
N ARG A 18 -14.79 -7.55 106.86
CA ARG A 18 -13.80 -7.22 107.92
C ARG A 18 -14.44 -6.68 109.21
N LEU A 19 -15.66 -6.14 109.14
CA LEU A 19 -16.38 -5.63 110.31
C LEU A 19 -17.05 -6.75 111.14
N LEU A 20 -17.34 -7.89 110.51
CA LEU A 20 -18.06 -9.02 111.12
C LEU A 20 -17.13 -10.04 111.82
N MET A 21 -15.85 -10.09 111.42
CA MET A 21 -14.83 -11.01 111.98
C MET A 21 -14.65 -10.93 113.50
N PRO A 22 -14.61 -9.75 114.15
CA PRO A 22 -14.52 -9.66 115.62
C PRO A 22 -15.78 -10.15 116.31
N ALA A 23 -16.96 -9.93 115.72
CA ALA A 23 -18.24 -10.36 116.28
C ALA A 23 -18.41 -11.90 116.21
N VAL A 24 -18.01 -12.52 115.09
CA VAL A 24 -18.04 -13.98 114.93
C VAL A 24 -17.04 -14.66 115.88
N MET A 25 -15.83 -14.11 116.03
CA MET A 25 -14.86 -14.59 117.03
C MET A 25 -15.38 -14.45 118.46
N LEU A 26 -16.02 -13.33 118.79
CA LEU A 26 -16.59 -13.10 120.12
C LEU A 26 -17.71 -14.10 120.45
N VAL A 27 -18.61 -14.37 119.50
CA VAL A 27 -19.68 -15.38 119.66
C VAL A 27 -19.11 -16.79 119.81
N ALA A 28 -18.06 -17.13 119.06
CA ALA A 28 -17.40 -18.44 119.17
C ALA A 28 -16.69 -18.62 120.53
N VAL A 29 -16.04 -17.57 121.05
CA VAL A 29 -15.38 -17.59 122.37
C VAL A 29 -16.40 -17.64 123.51
N VAL A 30 -17.50 -16.86 123.43
CA VAL A 30 -18.58 -16.87 124.42
C VAL A 30 -19.33 -18.21 124.43
N GLY A 31 -19.59 -18.81 123.26
CA GLY A 31 -20.19 -20.14 123.14
C GLY A 31 -19.30 -21.24 123.75
N MET A 32 -17.98 -21.10 123.64
CA MET A 32 -17.02 -22.04 124.21
C MET A 32 -16.93 -21.94 125.75
N ILE A 33 -16.98 -20.72 126.31
CA ILE A 33 -17.02 -20.49 127.77
C ILE A 33 -18.33 -21.03 128.36
N ALA A 34 -19.46 -20.83 127.69
CA ALA A 34 -20.75 -21.39 128.12
C ALA A 34 -20.75 -22.93 128.10
N ALA A 35 -20.20 -23.57 127.06
CA ALA A 35 -20.07 -25.03 127.00
C ALA A 35 -19.13 -25.61 128.07
N MET A 36 -18.10 -24.85 128.47
CA MET A 36 -17.18 -25.24 129.56
C MET A 36 -17.86 -25.19 130.94
N VAL A 37 -18.77 -24.24 131.16
CA VAL A 37 -19.52 -24.10 132.43
C VAL A 37 -20.68 -25.11 132.53
N LEU A 38 -21.27 -25.51 131.40
CA LEU A 38 -22.40 -26.46 131.35
C LEU A 38 -22.00 -27.95 131.38
N SER A 39 -20.75 -28.32 131.08
CA SER A 39 -20.34 -29.74 130.93
C SER A 39 -19.51 -30.33 132.09
N GLY A 40 -19.17 -29.54 133.12
CA GLY A 40 -18.69 -30.06 134.41
C GLY A 40 -17.44 -30.96 134.39
N ALA A 41 -16.59 -30.88 133.35
CA ALA A 41 -15.36 -31.68 133.23
C ALA A 41 -14.17 -30.80 132.84
N GLY A 42 -13.12 -30.76 133.68
CA GLY A 42 -11.92 -29.97 133.41
C GLY A 42 -11.08 -30.53 132.25
N ARG A 43 -11.07 -29.85 131.11
CA ARG A 43 -10.10 -30.00 130.00
C ARG A 43 -9.67 -28.63 129.47
N SER A 44 -8.39 -28.46 129.10
CA SER A 44 -7.79 -27.15 128.81
C SER A 44 -8.09 -26.61 127.38
N PRO A 45 -8.09 -25.29 127.16
CA PRO A 45 -8.68 -24.64 125.97
C PRO A 45 -7.88 -24.76 124.66
N MET A 46 -6.63 -25.23 124.70
CA MET A 46 -5.71 -25.15 123.55
C MET A 46 -6.01 -26.13 122.41
N THR A 47 -6.80 -27.17 122.64
CA THR A 47 -7.01 -28.25 121.64
C THR A 47 -7.97 -27.87 120.51
N PHE A 48 -8.74 -26.78 120.63
CA PHE A 48 -9.78 -26.39 119.67
C PHE A 48 -9.41 -25.24 118.72
N ILE A 49 -8.33 -24.50 118.99
CA ILE A 49 -7.96 -23.31 118.19
C ILE A 49 -7.27 -23.68 116.88
N PHE A 50 -6.54 -24.79 116.84
CA PHE A 50 -5.68 -25.16 115.71
C PHE A 50 -6.44 -25.45 114.38
N PRO A 51 -7.60 -26.14 114.37
CA PRO A 51 -8.35 -26.37 113.13
C PRO A 51 -8.95 -25.11 112.50
N LEU A 52 -9.25 -24.08 113.32
CA LEU A 52 -9.93 -22.86 112.86
C LEU A 52 -9.01 -21.93 112.05
N MET A 53 -7.72 -21.86 112.42
CA MET A 53 -6.74 -21.04 111.71
C MET A 53 -6.38 -21.60 110.32
N MET A 54 -6.37 -22.92 110.17
CA MET A 54 -6.04 -23.55 108.89
C MET A 54 -7.13 -23.28 107.83
N LEU A 55 -8.41 -23.28 108.22
CA LEU A 55 -9.53 -22.87 107.36
C LEU A 55 -9.47 -21.40 106.97
N GLY A 56 -9.01 -20.52 107.87
CA GLY A 56 -8.85 -19.09 107.60
C GLY A 56 -7.75 -18.76 106.57
N SER A 57 -6.70 -19.57 106.50
CA SER A 57 -5.58 -19.37 105.56
C SER A 57 -5.94 -19.76 104.12
N MET A 58 -6.80 -20.76 103.90
CA MET A 58 -7.19 -21.22 102.56
C MET A 58 -8.17 -20.26 101.86
N ALA A 59 -8.94 -19.48 102.63
CA ALA A 59 -9.94 -18.54 102.11
C ALA A 59 -9.34 -17.23 101.55
N MET A 60 -8.13 -16.84 101.94
CA MET A 60 -7.48 -15.58 101.50
C MET A 60 -6.87 -15.65 100.09
N MET A 61 -6.77 -16.83 99.48
CA MET A 61 -6.15 -17.02 98.15
C MET A 61 -7.11 -16.77 96.97
N PHE A 62 -8.41 -16.61 97.21
CA PHE A 62 -9.45 -16.54 96.16
C PHE A 62 -10.13 -15.17 95.99
N THR A 63 -9.48 -14.06 96.32
CA THR A 63 -10.05 -12.71 96.10
C THR A 63 -9.57 -12.11 94.77
N PRO A 64 -10.46 -11.81 93.79
CA PRO A 64 -10.08 -11.12 92.57
C PRO A 64 -9.92 -9.61 92.82
N GLY A 65 -8.77 -9.03 92.44
CA GLY A 65 -8.53 -7.60 92.43
C GLY A 65 -9.06 -6.95 91.14
N GLY A 66 -9.74 -5.80 91.25
CA GLY A 66 -10.27 -5.04 90.12
C GLY A 66 -9.15 -4.46 89.22
N ASN A 67 -9.24 -4.69 87.92
CA ASN A 67 -8.15 -4.53 86.97
C ASN A 67 -8.15 -3.11 86.34
N VAL A 68 -7.56 -2.14 87.04
CA VAL A 68 -7.44 -0.73 86.60
C VAL A 68 -6.80 -0.61 85.19
N ASP A 69 -5.87 -1.51 84.87
CA ASP A 69 -5.18 -1.52 83.57
C ASP A 69 -6.08 -1.94 82.39
N GLU A 70 -7.18 -2.66 82.65
CA GLU A 70 -8.14 -3.04 81.62
C GLU A 70 -9.10 -1.88 81.30
N ILE A 71 -9.51 -1.14 82.34
CA ILE A 71 -10.29 0.11 82.21
C ILE A 71 -9.46 1.15 81.44
N ARG A 72 -8.19 1.34 81.79
CA ARG A 72 -7.27 2.26 81.07
C ARG A 72 -7.12 1.89 79.59
N ARG A 73 -6.89 0.60 79.27
CA ARG A 73 -6.79 0.13 77.87
C ARG A 73 -8.10 0.29 77.08
N SER A 74 -9.25 0.19 77.74
CA SER A 74 -10.54 0.47 77.09
C SER A 74 -10.71 1.96 76.78
N PHE A 75 -10.31 2.83 77.71
CA PHE A 75 -10.43 4.28 77.52
C PHE A 75 -9.45 4.82 76.47
N HIS A 76 -8.21 4.33 76.41
CA HIS A 76 -7.30 4.69 75.31
C HIS A 76 -7.84 4.30 73.94
N ARG A 77 -8.44 3.10 73.79
CA ARG A 77 -9.13 2.73 72.54
C ARG A 77 -10.29 3.65 72.21
N HIS A 78 -10.99 4.18 73.23
CA HIS A 78 -12.03 5.19 73.03
C HIS A 78 -11.46 6.54 72.58
N ILE A 79 -10.35 7.01 73.18
CA ILE A 79 -9.61 8.21 72.73
C ILE A 79 -9.13 8.05 71.29
N ASP A 80 -8.58 6.89 70.92
CA ASP A 80 -8.12 6.62 69.55
C ASP A 80 -9.30 6.69 68.56
N ALA A 81 -10.42 6.05 68.89
CA ALA A 81 -11.64 6.10 68.07
C ALA A 81 -12.22 7.53 67.95
N LEU A 82 -12.17 8.32 69.03
CA LEU A 82 -12.55 9.74 69.01
C LEU A 82 -11.61 10.55 68.13
N THR A 83 -10.30 10.31 68.21
CA THR A 83 -9.28 10.97 67.37
C THR A 83 -9.55 10.73 65.89
N ASP A 84 -9.80 9.49 65.49
CA ASP A 84 -10.10 9.13 64.10
C ASP A 84 -11.47 9.67 63.64
N GLY A 85 -12.42 9.83 64.56
CA GLY A 85 -13.69 10.52 64.31
C GLY A 85 -13.48 12.01 64.00
N LEU A 86 -12.74 12.71 64.85
CA LEU A 86 -12.45 14.15 64.69
C LEU A 86 -11.64 14.43 63.42
N LYS A 87 -10.60 13.63 63.13
CA LYS A 87 -9.82 13.76 61.88
C LYS A 87 -10.69 13.67 60.63
N ARG A 88 -11.56 12.66 60.57
CA ARG A 88 -12.47 12.48 59.41
C ARG A 88 -13.45 13.64 59.27
N LYS A 89 -14.00 14.15 60.38
CA LYS A 89 -14.91 15.30 60.35
C LYS A 89 -14.20 16.60 59.94
N HIS A 90 -13.03 16.88 60.47
CA HIS A 90 -12.24 18.06 60.07
C HIS A 90 -11.88 17.99 58.58
N GLU A 91 -11.45 16.83 58.09
CA GLU A 91 -11.14 16.66 56.67
C GLU A 91 -12.38 16.81 55.79
N LEU A 92 -13.53 16.26 56.20
CA LEU A 92 -14.79 16.44 55.49
C LEU A 92 -15.22 17.91 55.46
N GLN A 93 -15.13 18.62 56.60
CA GLN A 93 -15.42 20.05 56.70
C GLN A 93 -14.51 20.84 55.76
N ARG A 94 -13.20 20.58 55.76
CA ARG A 94 -12.23 21.22 54.87
C ARG A 94 -12.55 20.97 53.41
N GLN A 95 -12.85 19.73 53.02
CA GLN A 95 -13.21 19.39 51.64
C GLN A 95 -14.51 20.05 51.20
N GLN A 96 -15.52 20.14 52.07
CA GLN A 96 -16.77 20.85 51.79
C GLN A 96 -16.52 22.34 51.57
N MET A 97 -15.71 22.97 52.43
CA MET A 97 -15.34 24.37 52.30
C MET A 97 -14.47 24.64 51.07
N GLU A 98 -13.53 23.75 50.72
CA GLU A 98 -12.72 23.86 49.50
C GLU A 98 -13.53 23.60 48.23
N ALA A 99 -14.57 22.76 48.28
CA ALA A 99 -15.47 22.53 47.14
C ALA A 99 -16.42 23.72 46.90
N ALA A 100 -16.91 24.37 47.97
CA ALA A 100 -17.68 25.60 47.87
C ALA A 100 -16.79 26.79 47.49
N HIS A 101 -15.60 26.88 48.07
CA HIS A 101 -14.67 27.97 47.90
C HIS A 101 -13.26 27.47 47.49
N PRO A 102 -13.08 27.06 46.21
CA PRO A 102 -11.83 26.50 45.73
C PRO A 102 -10.70 27.51 45.72
N ASN A 103 -9.46 27.01 45.73
CA ASN A 103 -8.28 27.85 45.60
C ASN A 103 -8.30 28.58 44.23
N PRO A 104 -8.08 29.90 44.17
CA PRO A 104 -8.11 30.67 42.93
C PRO A 104 -7.23 30.13 41.80
N HIS A 105 -6.05 29.59 42.11
CA HIS A 105 -5.16 29.00 41.11
C HIS A 105 -5.68 27.66 40.55
N THR A 106 -6.63 27.02 41.23
CA THR A 106 -7.26 25.76 40.78
C THR A 106 -8.53 25.98 39.98
N LEU A 107 -9.04 27.22 39.86
CA LEU A 107 -10.27 27.51 39.12
C LEU A 107 -10.22 27.03 37.65
N TRP A 108 -9.02 26.97 37.06
CA TRP A 108 -8.79 26.40 35.73
C TRP A 108 -9.23 24.93 35.58
N SER A 109 -9.11 24.10 36.62
CA SER A 109 -9.58 22.71 36.54
C SER A 109 -11.11 22.62 36.56
N TYR A 110 -11.78 23.54 37.25
CA TYR A 110 -13.24 23.64 37.26
C TYR A 110 -13.78 24.06 35.89
N ILE A 111 -13.11 25.02 35.25
CA ILE A 111 -13.42 25.44 33.87
C ILE A 111 -13.31 24.27 32.89
N HIS A 112 -12.23 23.48 32.96
CA HIS A 112 -11.98 22.39 32.01
C HIS A 112 -12.94 21.20 32.17
N THR A 113 -13.38 20.95 33.41
CA THR A 113 -14.30 19.84 33.74
C THR A 113 -15.78 20.22 33.64
N GLY A 114 -16.08 21.52 33.50
CA GLY A 114 -17.45 22.02 33.50
C GLY A 114 -18.15 21.94 34.87
N THR A 115 -17.38 21.82 35.95
CA THR A 115 -17.92 21.73 37.31
C THR A 115 -18.26 23.13 37.82
N GLU A 116 -19.52 23.35 38.20
CA GLU A 116 -19.95 24.64 38.77
C GLU A 116 -19.50 24.79 40.23
N VAL A 117 -19.15 26.01 40.61
CA VAL A 117 -18.80 26.33 42.01
C VAL A 117 -20.09 26.43 42.82
N THR A 118 -20.17 25.68 43.92
CA THR A 118 -21.39 25.53 44.73
C THR A 118 -21.58 26.63 45.79
N ALA A 119 -20.76 27.68 45.75
CA ALA A 119 -20.86 28.83 46.66
C ALA A 119 -22.20 29.58 46.50
N GLU A 120 -22.69 30.14 47.60
CA GLU A 120 -23.80 31.10 47.54
C GLU A 120 -23.40 32.35 46.72
N PRO A 121 -24.28 32.86 45.85
CA PRO A 121 -23.99 34.02 45.02
C PRO A 121 -23.61 35.27 45.85
N GLY A 122 -22.38 35.77 45.64
CA GLY A 122 -21.83 36.93 46.34
C GLY A 122 -20.93 36.60 47.53
N VAL A 123 -20.80 35.31 47.89
CA VAL A 123 -19.89 34.85 48.95
C VAL A 123 -18.55 34.45 48.35
N VAL A 124 -17.47 35.11 48.77
CA VAL A 124 -16.12 34.94 48.19
C VAL A 124 -15.09 34.58 49.26
N ARG A 125 -14.11 33.79 48.87
CA ARG A 125 -12.96 33.39 49.67
C ARG A 125 -11.97 34.55 49.77
N LEU A 126 -11.45 34.78 50.97
CA LEU A 126 -10.37 35.72 51.21
C LEU A 126 -9.00 35.04 51.30
N GLY A 127 -8.96 33.77 51.72
CA GLY A 127 -7.72 33.08 52.01
C GLY A 127 -7.90 31.87 52.91
N MET A 128 -6.82 31.47 53.59
CA MET A 128 -6.82 30.43 54.61
C MET A 128 -6.71 31.06 56.00
N ALA A 129 -7.51 30.59 56.96
CA ALA A 129 -7.46 31.06 58.34
C ALA A 129 -7.57 29.89 59.32
N VAL A 130 -7.03 30.08 60.52
CA VAL A 130 -7.23 29.16 61.65
C VAL A 130 -8.55 29.54 62.33
N GLN A 131 -9.54 28.66 62.24
CA GLN A 131 -10.88 28.87 62.77
C GLN A 131 -11.31 27.75 63.71
N THR A 132 -12.40 27.97 64.44
CA THR A 132 -13.00 26.92 65.29
C THR A 132 -13.78 25.92 64.43
N PRO A 133 -13.61 24.60 64.62
CA PRO A 133 -14.39 23.59 63.91
C PRO A 133 -15.89 23.72 64.21
N GLU A 134 -16.74 23.35 63.25
CA GLU A 134 -18.22 23.42 63.41
C GLU A 134 -18.72 22.56 64.58
N GLU A 135 -18.11 21.40 64.79
CA GLU A 135 -18.39 20.54 65.93
C GLU A 135 -17.24 20.58 66.94
N THR A 136 -17.42 21.30 68.04
CA THR A 136 -16.46 21.31 69.15
C THR A 136 -16.55 20.04 70.00
N LEU A 137 -15.42 19.64 70.59
CA LEU A 137 -15.38 18.53 71.54
C LEU A 137 -15.84 18.98 72.92
N GLU A 138 -16.92 18.41 73.43
CA GLU A 138 -17.40 18.69 74.78
C GLU A 138 -16.88 17.62 75.75
N ILE A 139 -16.16 18.05 76.78
CA ILE A 139 -15.68 17.18 77.87
C ILE A 139 -16.64 17.31 79.06
N PRO A 140 -17.41 16.26 79.42
CA PRO A 140 -18.19 16.28 80.65
C PRO A 140 -17.29 16.04 81.85
N VAL A 141 -17.13 17.04 82.72
CA VAL A 141 -16.38 16.91 84.00
C VAL A 141 -17.39 16.82 85.14
N ASN A 142 -17.78 15.59 85.50
CA ASN A 142 -18.79 15.35 86.55
C ASN A 142 -18.18 15.03 87.92
N ASP A 143 -16.87 14.78 88.01
CA ASP A 143 -16.17 14.39 89.25
C ASP A 143 -14.97 15.31 89.55
N PRO A 144 -14.54 15.46 90.83
CA PRO A 144 -13.38 16.27 91.21
C PRO A 144 -12.09 15.78 90.53
N PRO A 145 -11.16 16.68 90.14
CA PRO A 145 -9.93 16.31 89.42
C PRO A 145 -9.07 15.27 90.13
N GLU A 146 -9.09 15.23 91.47
CA GLU A 146 -8.37 14.25 92.28
C GLU A 146 -8.89 12.80 92.17
N ASP A 147 -10.15 12.60 91.76
CA ASP A 147 -10.79 11.29 91.65
C ASP A 147 -10.62 10.66 90.26
N LEU A 148 -10.11 11.41 89.27
CA LEU A 148 -9.93 10.97 87.88
C LEU A 148 -8.59 10.26 87.67
N GLU A 149 -8.57 9.28 86.76
CA GLU A 149 -7.33 8.64 86.34
C GLU A 149 -6.47 9.64 85.51
N PRO A 150 -5.24 9.96 85.94
CA PRO A 150 -4.51 11.13 85.44
C PRO A 150 -4.05 10.99 83.99
N VAL A 151 -3.69 9.78 83.53
CA VAL A 151 -3.22 9.55 82.15
C VAL A 151 -4.35 9.72 81.14
N SER A 152 -5.52 9.18 81.47
CA SER A 152 -6.74 9.27 80.66
C SER A 152 -7.27 10.70 80.60
N ALA A 153 -7.23 11.43 81.71
CA ALA A 153 -7.64 12.83 81.76
C ALA A 153 -6.68 13.76 80.98
N MET A 154 -5.36 13.56 81.08
CA MET A 154 -4.38 14.30 80.28
C MET A 154 -4.52 13.99 78.79
N GLY A 155 -4.71 12.72 78.41
CA GLY A 155 -4.91 12.32 77.02
C GLY A 155 -6.14 12.95 76.37
N LEU A 156 -7.26 13.06 77.11
CA LEU A 156 -8.47 13.73 76.61
C LEU A 156 -8.28 15.25 76.48
N ARG A 157 -7.56 15.87 77.43
CA ARG A 157 -7.22 17.31 77.39
C ARG A 157 -6.31 17.65 76.21
N ASP A 158 -5.26 16.86 75.98
CA ASP A 158 -4.34 17.06 74.86
C ASP A 158 -5.05 16.90 73.51
N LEU A 159 -6.00 15.95 73.43
CA LEU A 159 -6.84 15.78 72.25
C LEU A 159 -7.76 16.99 72.03
N ALA A 160 -8.40 17.50 73.07
CA ALA A 160 -9.26 18.68 72.96
C ALA A 160 -8.49 19.95 72.54
N ILE A 161 -7.26 20.13 73.02
CA ILE A 161 -6.39 21.26 72.62
C ILE A 161 -5.91 21.08 71.18
N ARG A 162 -5.53 19.86 70.77
CA ARG A 162 -5.01 19.61 69.42
C ARG A 162 -6.05 19.81 68.32
N TYR A 163 -7.31 19.50 68.62
CA TYR A 163 -8.43 19.59 67.67
C TYR A 163 -9.37 20.76 67.98
N SER A 164 -8.94 21.76 68.76
CA SER A 164 -9.76 22.95 69.03
C SER A 164 -9.82 23.93 67.85
N THR A 165 -8.92 23.79 66.89
CA THR A 165 -8.83 24.64 65.69
C THR A 165 -8.71 23.80 64.42
N ILE A 166 -9.15 24.37 63.30
CA ILE A 166 -8.98 23.84 61.96
C ILE A 166 -8.48 24.96 61.05
N GLU A 167 -7.50 24.67 60.21
CA GLU A 167 -7.07 25.56 59.14
C GLU A 167 -7.92 25.27 57.90
N ALA A 168 -8.69 26.25 57.44
CA ALA A 168 -9.65 26.08 56.36
C ALA A 168 -9.91 27.42 55.63
N PRO A 169 -10.53 27.38 54.44
CA PRO A 169 -10.84 28.59 53.68
C PRO A 169 -11.75 29.53 54.48
N VAL A 170 -11.40 30.81 54.55
CA VAL A 170 -12.27 31.84 55.12
C VAL A 170 -12.96 32.58 53.98
N SER A 171 -14.29 32.69 54.07
CA SER A 171 -15.10 33.40 53.09
C SER A 171 -15.89 34.54 53.73
N VAL A 172 -16.28 35.49 52.89
CA VAL A 172 -17.05 36.67 53.26
C VAL A 172 -18.23 36.82 52.31
N ASP A 173 -19.41 37.08 52.87
CA ASP A 173 -20.54 37.56 52.09
C ASP A 173 -20.36 39.04 51.80
N LEU A 174 -20.16 39.39 50.53
CA LEU A 174 -19.97 40.79 50.11
C LEU A 174 -21.23 41.64 50.36
N ALA A 175 -22.42 41.03 50.39
CA ALA A 175 -23.67 41.76 50.65
C ALA A 175 -23.85 42.12 52.13
N SER A 176 -23.15 41.43 53.03
CA SER A 176 -23.22 41.68 54.48
C SER A 176 -22.52 42.97 54.91
N PHE A 177 -21.72 43.60 54.04
CA PHE A 177 -20.96 44.81 54.35
C PHE A 177 -21.32 45.95 53.40
N HIS A 178 -21.31 47.19 53.90
CA HIS A 178 -21.59 48.36 53.05
C HIS A 178 -20.50 48.57 51.98
N CYS A 179 -19.26 48.25 52.31
CA CYS A 179 -18.13 48.16 51.38
C CYS A 179 -17.07 47.23 51.95
N VAL A 180 -16.25 46.66 51.05
CA VAL A 180 -15.03 45.93 51.43
C VAL A 180 -13.85 46.73 50.91
N VAL A 181 -13.03 47.23 51.83
CA VAL A 181 -11.88 48.08 51.51
C VAL A 181 -10.60 47.35 51.87
N MET A 182 -9.68 47.26 50.91
CA MET A 182 -8.41 46.56 51.08
C MET A 182 -7.24 47.53 50.86
N VAL A 183 -6.25 47.46 51.74
CA VAL A 183 -5.01 48.26 51.70
C VAL A 183 -3.78 47.38 51.84
N GLY A 184 -2.64 47.86 51.34
CA GLY A 184 -1.35 47.15 51.39
C GLY A 184 -0.96 46.50 50.06
N ASP A 185 0.29 46.08 49.95
CA ASP A 185 0.92 45.67 48.68
C ASP A 185 0.25 44.44 48.03
N GLY A 186 -0.38 43.57 48.83
CA GLY A 186 -1.09 42.38 48.35
C GLY A 186 -2.58 42.60 48.05
N ALA A 187 -3.11 43.82 48.26
CA ALA A 187 -4.54 44.11 48.17
C ALA A 187 -5.12 43.91 46.75
N ALA A 188 -4.35 44.31 45.72
CA ALA A 188 -4.78 44.12 44.32
C ALA A 188 -4.84 42.64 43.93
N GLY A 189 -3.91 41.82 44.41
CA GLY A 189 -3.92 40.38 44.13
C GLY A 189 -5.08 39.66 44.80
N LEU A 190 -5.46 40.07 46.03
CA LEU A 190 -6.65 39.55 46.71
C LEU A 190 -7.95 39.96 46.00
N ALA A 191 -8.06 41.22 45.56
CA ALA A 191 -9.22 41.68 44.80
C ALA A 191 -9.44 40.86 43.51
N ARG A 192 -8.36 40.54 42.80
CA ARG A 192 -8.40 39.69 41.61
C ARG A 192 -8.82 38.26 41.94
N ALA A 193 -8.31 37.69 43.03
CA ALA A 193 -8.73 36.36 43.51
C ALA A 193 -10.23 36.32 43.82
N MET A 194 -10.75 37.32 44.53
CA MET A 194 -12.18 37.46 44.82
C MET A 194 -13.00 37.57 43.53
N GLN A 195 -12.57 38.41 42.57
CA GLN A 195 -13.28 38.59 41.31
C GLN A 195 -13.31 37.31 40.46
N ALA A 196 -12.20 36.57 40.40
CA ALA A 196 -12.12 35.31 39.67
C ALA A 196 -13.10 34.27 40.23
N GLN A 197 -13.31 34.25 41.54
CA GLN A 197 -14.28 33.36 42.15
C GLN A 197 -15.73 33.78 41.84
N VAL A 198 -16.04 35.08 41.90
CA VAL A 198 -17.37 35.60 41.50
C VAL A 198 -17.67 35.27 40.03
N ALA A 199 -16.67 35.36 39.14
CA ALA A 199 -16.80 34.99 37.73
C ALA A 199 -17.21 33.52 37.50
N MET A 200 -16.98 32.65 38.49
CA MET A 200 -17.31 31.22 38.44
C MET A 200 -18.67 30.90 39.07
N GLN A 201 -19.32 31.86 39.73
CA GLN A 201 -20.65 31.71 40.31
C GLN A 201 -21.76 31.91 39.27
N ASP A 202 -22.99 31.61 39.67
CA ASP A 202 -24.21 31.71 38.84
C ASP A 202 -24.34 33.09 38.18
N ALA A 203 -24.45 33.08 36.85
CA ALA A 203 -24.52 34.25 36.00
C ALA A 203 -25.86 34.99 36.11
N ASP A 204 -26.93 34.26 36.43
CA ASP A 204 -28.28 34.84 36.55
C ASP A 204 -28.53 35.46 37.94
N ALA A 205 -27.66 35.18 38.91
CA ALA A 205 -27.79 35.67 40.28
C ALA A 205 -27.04 36.99 40.53
N LEU A 206 -25.94 37.23 39.80
CA LEU A 206 -25.03 38.36 40.03
C LEU A 206 -24.83 39.20 38.76
N THR A 207 -24.60 40.50 38.93
CA THR A 207 -24.00 41.39 37.92
C THR A 207 -22.59 41.76 38.41
N VAL A 208 -21.56 41.51 37.62
CA VAL A 208 -20.17 41.79 37.98
C VAL A 208 -19.67 42.98 37.18
N THR A 209 -19.11 43.99 37.85
CA THR A 209 -18.50 45.16 37.21
C THR A 209 -17.07 45.35 37.68
N GLY A 210 -16.13 45.57 36.76
CA GLY A 210 -14.70 45.62 37.08
C GLY A 210 -13.81 45.18 35.91
N PRO A 211 -12.50 44.96 36.13
CA PRO A 211 -11.59 44.54 35.07
C PRO A 211 -12.09 43.27 34.36
N TYR A 212 -12.20 43.29 33.03
CA TYR A 212 -12.65 42.14 32.22
C TYR A 212 -14.13 41.75 32.38
N ASP A 213 -14.97 42.61 32.96
CA ASP A 213 -16.42 42.37 33.08
C ASP A 213 -17.12 42.18 31.72
N GLN A 214 -16.60 42.79 30.65
CA GLN A 214 -17.12 42.62 29.29
C GLN A 214 -17.06 41.18 28.75
N TRP A 215 -16.34 40.27 29.42
CA TRP A 215 -16.28 38.85 29.07
C TRP A 215 -17.18 37.98 29.94
N LEU A 216 -17.82 38.54 30.96
CA LEU A 216 -18.62 37.76 31.90
C LEU A 216 -20.08 37.69 31.45
N PRO A 217 -20.76 36.53 31.61
CA PRO A 217 -22.15 36.33 31.23
C PRO A 217 -23.16 36.84 32.27
N HIS A 218 -22.68 37.53 33.31
CA HIS A 218 -23.41 37.90 34.53
C HIS A 218 -24.40 39.06 34.30
N ASP A 219 -25.70 38.80 34.46
CA ASP A 219 -26.81 39.78 34.33
C ASP A 219 -27.88 39.59 35.42
N GLY A 220 -27.44 39.24 36.63
CA GLY A 220 -28.32 38.99 37.77
C GLY A 220 -28.62 40.22 38.65
N PRO A 221 -29.63 40.14 39.52
CA PRO A 221 -30.14 41.29 40.29
C PRO A 221 -29.19 41.83 41.36
N ARG A 222 -28.16 41.07 41.78
CA ARG A 222 -27.20 41.49 42.81
C ARG A 222 -25.92 42.00 42.16
N THR A 223 -25.59 43.28 42.33
CA THR A 223 -24.38 43.86 41.73
C THR A 223 -23.17 43.75 42.67
N VAL A 224 -22.06 43.20 42.16
CA VAL A 224 -20.74 43.23 42.80
C VAL A 224 -19.81 44.07 41.93
N ARG A 225 -19.09 45.02 42.54
CA ARG A 225 -18.18 45.90 41.81
C ARG A 225 -16.76 45.82 42.35
N PHE A 226 -15.79 45.65 41.45
CA PHE A 226 -14.36 45.70 41.73
C PHE A 226 -13.77 46.97 41.11
N CYS A 227 -13.15 47.84 41.92
CA CYS A 227 -12.63 49.12 41.44
C CYS A 227 -11.40 49.63 42.23
N SER A 228 -10.61 50.49 41.59
CA SER A 228 -9.51 51.28 42.19
C SER A 228 -9.87 52.78 42.29
N GLY A 229 -9.32 53.48 43.31
CA GLY A 229 -9.96 54.66 43.92
C GLY A 229 -9.78 56.05 43.29
N GLU A 230 -10.59 56.42 42.28
CA GLU A 230 -10.92 57.84 41.97
C GLU A 230 -12.36 58.09 41.44
N THR A 231 -13.21 57.06 41.30
CA THR A 231 -14.58 57.21 40.75
C THR A 231 -15.66 57.08 41.83
N PRO A 232 -16.87 57.66 41.66
CA PRO A 232 -17.93 57.53 42.66
C PRO A 232 -18.35 56.06 42.78
N VAL A 233 -17.94 55.44 43.88
CA VAL A 233 -18.23 54.05 44.21
C VAL A 233 -19.57 53.97 44.95
N THR A 234 -20.35 52.91 44.77
CA THR A 234 -21.64 52.70 45.47
C THR A 234 -21.49 51.62 46.55
N ALA A 235 -22.44 51.56 47.49
CA ALA A 235 -22.54 50.47 48.46
C ALA A 235 -22.46 49.09 47.77
N GLY A 236 -21.76 48.12 48.37
CA GLY A 236 -21.53 46.78 47.83
C GLY A 236 -20.29 46.64 46.94
N SER A 237 -19.35 47.59 47.00
CA SER A 237 -18.12 47.55 46.19
C SER A 237 -16.91 47.04 46.97
N VAL A 238 -16.03 46.34 46.24
CA VAL A 238 -14.70 45.89 46.65
C VAL A 238 -13.68 46.88 46.10
N VAL A 239 -13.01 47.60 47.01
CA VAL A 239 -12.16 48.75 46.66
C VAL A 239 -10.71 48.48 47.05
N VAL A 240 -9.83 48.68 46.08
CA VAL A 240 -8.36 48.71 46.27
C VAL A 240 -7.89 50.16 46.12
N ASP A 241 -6.82 50.55 46.82
CA ASP A 241 -6.31 51.94 46.85
C ASP A 241 -7.40 52.96 47.22
N PRO A 242 -8.00 52.86 48.42
CA PRO A 242 -9.18 53.64 48.80
C PRO A 242 -8.87 55.11 49.07
N SER A 243 -9.86 55.98 48.81
CA SER A 243 -9.84 57.36 49.33
C SER A 243 -10.05 57.37 50.87
N PRO A 244 -9.64 58.44 51.58
CA PRO A 244 -9.82 58.53 53.03
C PRO A 244 -11.28 58.41 53.51
N GLU A 245 -12.24 58.81 52.68
CA GLU A 245 -13.67 58.67 52.97
C GLU A 245 -14.10 57.20 53.07
N TRP A 246 -13.62 56.36 52.16
CA TRP A 246 -13.94 54.93 52.15
C TRP A 246 -13.25 54.17 53.29
N VAL A 247 -12.05 54.59 53.69
CA VAL A 247 -11.41 54.04 54.90
C VAL A 247 -12.28 54.30 56.13
N ASN A 248 -12.82 55.52 56.29
CA ASN A 248 -13.71 55.84 57.41
C ASN A 248 -15.03 55.07 57.35
N THR A 249 -15.61 54.90 56.15
CA THR A 249 -16.82 54.09 55.94
C THR A 249 -16.56 52.62 56.25
N ALA A 250 -15.42 52.07 55.85
CA ALA A 250 -15.06 50.68 56.14
C ALA A 250 -14.82 50.45 57.64
N ILE A 251 -14.19 51.40 58.34
CA ILE A 251 -14.00 51.32 59.80
C ILE A 251 -15.33 51.37 60.56
N SER A 252 -16.33 52.12 60.06
CA SER A 252 -17.58 52.35 60.77
C SER A 252 -18.72 51.38 60.39
N GLN A 253 -18.81 50.99 59.11
CA GLN A 253 -19.96 50.28 58.55
C GLN A 253 -19.58 49.22 57.48
N GLY A 254 -18.30 48.95 57.27
CA GLY A 254 -17.82 48.01 56.26
C GLY A 254 -16.79 47.03 56.79
N LEU A 255 -16.09 46.37 55.87
CA LEU A 255 -14.98 45.48 56.16
C LEU A 255 -13.68 46.14 55.71
N TYR A 256 -12.78 46.42 56.66
CA TYR A 256 -11.48 47.01 56.37
C TYR A 256 -10.37 45.98 56.54
N LEU A 257 -9.71 45.64 55.44
CA LEU A 257 -8.68 44.59 55.36
C LEU A 257 -7.32 45.21 55.01
N HIS A 258 -6.27 44.67 55.62
CA HIS A 258 -4.88 45.01 55.31
C HIS A 258 -4.13 43.75 54.91
N VAL A 259 -3.46 43.80 53.75
CA VAL A 259 -2.75 42.69 53.14
C VAL A 259 -1.29 43.06 52.95
N THR A 260 -0.41 42.48 53.76
CA THR A 260 1.04 42.75 53.75
C THR A 260 1.81 41.53 53.26
N GLY A 261 2.77 41.74 52.34
CA GLY A 261 3.67 40.68 51.89
C GLY A 261 4.84 40.49 52.87
N GLU A 262 5.00 39.28 53.42
CA GLU A 262 6.21 38.81 54.11
C GLU A 262 6.77 37.56 53.41
N ASP A 263 8.00 37.14 53.74
CA ASP A 263 8.74 36.05 53.06
C ASP A 263 8.02 34.68 53.03
N GLU A 264 6.95 34.49 53.82
CA GLU A 264 6.16 33.24 53.91
C GLU A 264 4.71 33.35 53.38
N GLY A 265 4.32 34.48 52.78
CA GLY A 265 2.97 34.69 52.20
C GLY A 265 2.38 36.08 52.52
N CYS A 266 1.19 36.37 51.98
CA CYS A 266 0.49 37.62 52.26
C CYS A 266 -0.35 37.49 53.54
N VAL A 267 0.05 38.14 54.63
CA VAL A 267 -0.70 38.13 55.89
C VAL A 267 -1.97 38.98 55.74
N LEU A 268 -3.12 38.40 56.09
CA LEU A 268 -4.43 39.03 56.05
C LEU A 268 -4.82 39.49 57.46
N SER A 269 -5.05 40.81 57.61
CA SER A 269 -5.50 41.44 58.84
C SER A 269 -6.82 42.18 58.65
N ALA A 270 -7.68 42.17 59.66
CA ALA A 270 -8.91 42.96 59.68
C ALA A 270 -8.83 44.04 60.76
N TRP A 271 -9.48 45.18 60.51
CA TRP A 271 -9.62 46.23 61.52
C TRP A 271 -10.72 45.86 62.52
N THR A 272 -10.39 45.93 63.82
CA THR A 272 -11.32 45.65 64.93
C THR A 272 -11.39 46.86 65.87
N VAL A 273 -12.26 46.80 66.87
CA VAL A 273 -12.34 47.83 67.93
C VAL A 273 -11.02 48.01 68.69
N ASP A 274 -10.19 46.97 68.73
CA ASP A 274 -8.89 46.94 69.40
C ASP A 274 -7.71 47.24 68.43
N GLY A 275 -8.00 47.58 67.16
CA GLY A 275 -7.02 47.86 66.11
C GLY A 275 -6.87 46.71 65.11
N TRP A 276 -5.75 46.67 64.38
CA TRP A 276 -5.45 45.63 63.38
C TRP A 276 -5.23 44.26 64.05
N ALA A 277 -5.98 43.25 63.61
CA ALA A 277 -5.82 41.87 64.05
C ALA A 277 -5.51 40.96 62.85
N PRO A 278 -4.34 40.29 62.82
CA PRO A 278 -4.04 39.28 61.80
C PRO A 278 -4.88 38.02 62.07
N PHE A 279 -5.44 37.43 61.02
CA PHE A 279 -6.30 36.24 61.16
C PHE A 279 -6.07 35.15 60.11
N GLY A 280 -5.34 35.42 59.03
CA GLY A 280 -5.10 34.40 58.00
C GLY A 280 -4.06 34.79 56.96
N VAL A 281 -3.95 33.98 55.91
CA VAL A 281 -3.12 34.20 54.73
C VAL A 281 -4.03 34.49 53.54
N ALA A 282 -3.83 35.65 52.91
CA ALA A 282 -4.64 36.11 51.78
C ALA A 282 -4.36 35.28 50.52
N ASP A 283 -5.41 34.93 49.78
CA ASP A 283 -5.26 34.41 48.43
C ASP A 283 -4.69 35.51 47.50
N GLN A 284 -3.94 35.08 46.50
CA GLN A 284 -3.35 35.96 45.50
C GLN A 284 -3.67 35.44 44.12
N LEU A 285 -3.94 36.35 43.19
CA LEU A 285 -4.10 36.00 41.78
C LEU A 285 -3.47 37.10 40.92
N SER A 286 -2.80 36.74 39.84
CA SER A 286 -2.25 37.69 38.88
C SER A 286 -3.33 38.25 37.96
N GLU A 287 -3.01 39.37 37.29
CA GLU A 287 -3.88 39.96 36.27
C GLU A 287 -4.12 39.02 35.08
N VAL A 288 -3.06 38.31 34.67
CA VAL A 288 -3.11 37.34 33.57
C VAL A 288 -4.04 36.18 33.90
N GLU A 289 -3.97 35.65 35.13
CA GLU A 289 -4.83 34.56 35.58
C GLU A 289 -6.30 35.00 35.69
N LEU A 290 -6.57 36.20 36.21
CA LEU A 290 -7.93 36.75 36.24
C LEU A 290 -8.49 36.90 34.81
N ALA A 291 -7.72 37.50 33.90
CA ALA A 291 -8.12 37.70 32.51
C ALA A 291 -8.48 36.36 31.84
N GLN A 292 -7.67 35.33 32.08
CA GLN A 292 -7.90 33.98 31.58
C GLN A 292 -9.20 33.36 32.10
N ILE A 293 -9.47 33.48 33.40
CA ILE A 293 -10.69 32.97 34.03
C ILE A 293 -11.92 33.70 33.47
N CYS A 294 -11.93 35.04 33.46
CA CYS A 294 -13.05 35.81 32.91
C CYS A 294 -13.28 35.50 31.42
N ARG A 295 -12.21 35.36 30.62
CA ARG A 295 -12.31 35.00 29.20
C ARG A 295 -12.93 33.62 28.97
N SER A 296 -12.59 32.64 29.82
CA SER A 296 -13.14 31.29 29.70
C SER A 296 -14.66 31.22 29.94
N ARG A 297 -15.22 32.21 30.63
CA ARG A 297 -16.64 32.33 30.94
C ARG A 297 -17.44 33.10 29.88
N SER A 298 -16.79 33.61 28.82
CA SER A 298 -17.44 34.42 27.78
C SER A 298 -18.46 33.67 26.93
N THR A 299 -19.66 34.24 26.86
CA THR A 299 -20.79 33.78 26.03
C THR A 299 -20.80 34.39 24.63
N VAL A 300 -20.05 35.48 24.39
CA VAL A 300 -20.03 36.18 23.08
C VAL A 300 -18.93 35.61 22.17
N ARG A 301 -19.16 34.43 21.59
CA ARG A 301 -18.32 33.85 20.52
C ARG A 301 -18.76 34.39 19.16
N SER A 302 -18.12 35.44 18.67
CA SER A 302 -18.27 35.86 17.27
C SER A 302 -17.38 34.98 16.39
N SER A 303 -17.99 34.12 15.57
CA SER A 303 -17.41 33.07 14.71
C SER A 303 -17.08 31.75 15.42
N THR A 304 -17.94 30.74 15.21
CA THR A 304 -17.65 29.35 15.58
C THR A 304 -16.97 28.69 14.39
N SER A 305 -15.74 28.20 14.57
CA SER A 305 -15.05 27.42 13.52
C SER A 305 -15.83 26.13 13.25
N LEU A 306 -15.84 25.67 12.01
CA LEU A 306 -16.51 24.42 11.63
C LEU A 306 -15.94 23.22 12.41
N LEU A 307 -14.67 23.29 12.81
CA LEU A 307 -13.99 22.24 13.59
C LEU A 307 -14.49 22.13 15.04
N GLU A 308 -15.16 23.15 15.56
CA GLU A 308 -15.70 23.18 16.94
C GLU A 308 -17.12 22.57 17.02
N LEU A 309 -17.77 22.39 15.88
CA LEU A 309 -19.12 21.89 15.79
C LEU A 309 -19.10 20.36 15.74
N GLN A 310 -19.71 19.71 16.74
CA GLN A 310 -19.79 18.25 16.76
C GLN A 310 -20.71 17.70 15.67
N GLY A 311 -20.19 16.74 14.90
CA GLY A 311 -20.93 15.87 13.98
C GLY A 311 -20.87 14.39 14.42
N GLY A 312 -20.91 13.48 13.44
CA GLY A 312 -20.86 12.04 13.63
C GLY A 312 -22.13 11.33 13.16
N ASP A 313 -22.10 9.99 13.05
CA ASP A 313 -23.21 9.16 12.54
C ASP A 313 -23.75 9.63 11.17
N LEU A 314 -22.85 9.88 10.22
CA LEU A 314 -23.12 10.41 8.87
C LEU A 314 -23.83 11.77 8.87
N ARG A 315 -23.56 12.59 9.88
CA ARG A 315 -24.02 13.98 9.98
C ARG A 315 -22.83 14.91 10.20
N ALA A 316 -22.77 16.01 9.46
CA ALA A 316 -21.69 17.00 9.60
C ALA A 316 -22.20 18.44 9.44
N PRO A 317 -21.61 19.42 10.14
CA PRO A 317 -21.95 20.84 10.00
C PRO A 317 -21.52 21.37 8.62
N ILE A 318 -22.35 22.20 7.97
CA ILE A 318 -22.08 22.74 6.63
C ILE A 318 -22.15 24.27 6.57
N GLY A 319 -22.62 24.92 7.63
CA GLY A 319 -22.74 26.37 7.68
C GLY A 319 -23.58 26.85 8.86
N PHE A 320 -24.05 28.10 8.79
CA PHE A 320 -24.71 28.77 9.92
C PHE A 320 -25.92 29.61 9.49
N SER A 321 -26.96 29.61 10.33
CA SER A 321 -28.18 30.42 10.18
C SER A 321 -28.76 30.80 11.54
N GLY A 322 -28.03 31.61 12.31
CA GLY A 322 -28.34 31.86 13.73
C GLY A 322 -28.02 30.66 14.65
N SER A 323 -28.12 29.44 14.13
CA SER A 323 -27.60 28.20 14.70
C SER A 323 -26.82 27.40 13.63
N PRO A 324 -25.97 26.43 14.04
CA PRO A 324 -25.29 25.55 13.10
C PRO A 324 -26.28 24.76 12.23
N VAL A 325 -26.00 24.70 10.93
CA VAL A 325 -26.78 23.93 9.95
C VAL A 325 -26.00 22.66 9.59
N TYR A 326 -26.70 21.53 9.63
CA TYR A 326 -26.11 20.20 9.46
C TYR A 326 -26.62 19.53 8.18
N LEU A 327 -25.72 18.81 7.51
CA LEU A 327 -26.06 17.85 6.47
C LEU A 327 -26.06 16.45 7.08
N ASP A 328 -27.25 15.85 7.19
CA ASP A 328 -27.45 14.49 7.72
C ASP A 328 -27.83 13.54 6.58
N ILE A 329 -26.85 12.85 6.02
CA ILE A 329 -27.04 11.98 4.85
C ILE A 329 -27.59 10.60 5.23
N LYS A 330 -28.05 10.39 6.46
CA LYS A 330 -28.75 9.15 6.82
C LYS A 330 -30.09 9.06 6.11
N GLU A 331 -30.59 7.84 5.99
CA GLU A 331 -31.97 7.63 5.56
C GLU A 331 -32.97 8.23 6.55
N SER A 332 -34.14 8.64 6.06
CA SER A 332 -35.18 9.25 6.90
C SER A 332 -35.69 8.32 8.01
N ALA A 333 -35.58 7.00 7.84
CA ALA A 333 -35.90 6.02 8.88
C ALA A 333 -34.96 6.09 10.09
N LEU A 334 -33.77 6.68 9.93
CA LEU A 334 -32.76 6.87 10.97
C LEU A 334 -32.63 8.35 11.40
N GLY A 335 -33.64 9.16 11.07
CA GLY A 335 -33.70 10.58 11.42
C GLY A 335 -32.92 11.52 10.51
N GLY A 336 -32.32 11.03 9.42
CA GLY A 336 -31.61 11.88 8.46
C GLY A 336 -32.51 12.52 7.41
N ILE A 337 -31.93 13.40 6.59
CA ILE A 337 -32.65 14.09 5.50
C ILE A 337 -32.64 13.30 4.18
N GLY A 338 -32.07 12.09 4.20
CA GLY A 338 -32.06 11.11 3.11
C GLY A 338 -30.67 10.93 2.48
N PRO A 339 -30.44 9.77 1.83
CA PRO A 339 -29.09 9.33 1.46
C PRO A 339 -28.48 9.99 0.22
N HIS A 340 -29.30 10.64 -0.59
CA HIS A 340 -28.85 11.25 -1.84
C HIS A 340 -29.38 12.67 -1.96
N GLY A 341 -28.60 13.57 -2.56
CA GLY A 341 -29.02 14.94 -2.78
C GLY A 341 -28.39 15.63 -3.97
N LEU A 342 -28.92 16.82 -4.24
CA LEU A 342 -28.60 17.65 -5.40
C LEU A 342 -28.08 19.01 -4.93
N CYS A 343 -26.99 19.50 -5.49
CA CYS A 343 -26.41 20.81 -5.22
C CYS A 343 -26.32 21.64 -6.50
N ILE A 344 -27.10 22.71 -6.62
CA ILE A 344 -27.05 23.62 -7.78
C ILE A 344 -26.57 25.00 -7.34
N GLY A 345 -25.64 25.58 -8.09
CA GLY A 345 -25.14 26.91 -7.83
C GLY A 345 -24.39 27.49 -9.02
N ALA A 346 -24.73 28.70 -9.43
CA ALA A 346 -24.11 29.40 -10.54
C ALA A 346 -22.60 29.64 -10.31
N THR A 347 -21.84 29.92 -11.36
CA THR A 347 -20.44 30.33 -11.26
C THR A 347 -20.31 31.53 -10.30
N GLY A 348 -19.36 31.47 -9.36
CA GLY A 348 -19.18 32.51 -8.34
C GLY A 348 -20.12 32.44 -7.13
N SER A 349 -21.09 31.51 -7.11
CA SER A 349 -21.98 31.31 -5.94
C SER A 349 -21.30 30.65 -4.73
N GLY A 350 -20.11 30.06 -4.93
CA GLY A 350 -19.38 29.32 -3.89
C GLY A 350 -19.58 27.80 -3.91
N LYS A 351 -20.17 27.21 -4.97
CA LYS A 351 -20.41 25.75 -5.08
C LYS A 351 -19.17 24.89 -4.79
N SER A 352 -18.05 25.12 -5.47
CA SER A 352 -16.83 24.33 -5.28
C SER A 352 -16.29 24.44 -3.85
N GLU A 353 -16.38 25.62 -3.26
CA GLU A 353 -15.99 25.84 -1.87
C GLU A 353 -16.93 25.14 -0.87
N PHE A 354 -18.24 25.18 -1.14
CA PHE A 354 -19.22 24.43 -0.37
C PHE A 354 -18.94 22.92 -0.40
N LEU A 355 -18.63 22.35 -1.57
CA LEU A 355 -18.29 20.93 -1.71
C LEU A 355 -17.02 20.57 -0.92
N LYS A 356 -15.98 21.41 -0.95
CA LYS A 356 -14.79 21.26 -0.11
C LYS A 356 -15.16 21.26 1.37
N SER A 357 -15.93 22.26 1.81
CA SER A 357 -16.40 22.36 3.20
C SER A 357 -17.18 21.13 3.64
N VAL A 358 -18.01 20.55 2.76
CA VAL A 358 -18.70 19.28 3.04
C VAL A 358 -17.69 18.14 3.25
N VAL A 359 -16.76 17.92 2.33
CA VAL A 359 -15.77 16.83 2.46
C VAL A 359 -14.93 16.98 3.72
N VAL A 360 -14.36 18.17 3.95
CA VAL A 360 -13.53 18.49 5.12
C VAL A 360 -14.31 18.28 6.41
N SER A 361 -15.56 18.75 6.46
CA SER A 361 -16.43 18.58 7.63
C SER A 361 -16.76 17.13 7.93
N PHE A 362 -17.08 16.34 6.90
CA PHE A 362 -17.33 14.91 7.07
C PHE A 362 -16.06 14.15 7.46
N ALA A 363 -14.90 14.47 6.88
CA ALA A 363 -13.61 13.87 7.22
C ALA A 363 -13.19 14.17 8.67
N HIS A 364 -13.42 15.40 9.15
CA HIS A 364 -13.15 15.81 10.53
C HIS A 364 -14.04 15.08 11.56
N ASN A 365 -15.29 14.78 11.19
CA ASN A 365 -16.28 14.22 12.10
C ASN A 365 -16.46 12.69 12.01
N HIS A 366 -15.72 12.01 11.15
CA HIS A 366 -15.81 10.55 10.95
C HIS A 366 -14.42 9.96 10.78
N THR A 367 -14.23 8.72 11.17
CA THR A 367 -13.01 7.96 10.86
C THR A 367 -13.10 7.35 9.45
N ALA A 368 -11.96 6.98 8.87
CA ALA A 368 -11.93 6.25 7.58
C ALA A 368 -12.54 4.83 7.66
N GLU A 369 -12.75 4.31 8.88
CA GLU A 369 -13.50 3.05 9.10
C GLU A 369 -15.02 3.25 9.02
N GLU A 370 -15.49 4.49 9.20
CA GLU A 370 -16.90 4.85 9.16
C GLU A 370 -17.32 5.37 7.79
N LEU A 371 -16.45 6.13 7.13
CA LEU A 371 -16.76 6.87 5.91
C LEU A 371 -15.58 6.92 4.92
N ASN A 372 -15.89 6.63 3.66
CA ASN A 372 -15.00 6.81 2.51
C ASN A 372 -15.61 7.77 1.48
N PHE A 373 -14.76 8.46 0.73
CA PHE A 373 -15.15 9.35 -0.36
C PHE A 373 -14.72 8.84 -1.73
N ILE A 374 -15.56 9.13 -2.73
CA ILE A 374 -15.15 9.21 -4.13
C ILE A 374 -15.51 10.62 -4.60
N LEU A 375 -14.51 11.38 -4.99
CA LEU A 375 -14.64 12.78 -5.40
C LEU A 375 -14.41 12.87 -6.90
N VAL A 376 -15.40 13.36 -7.65
CA VAL A 376 -15.36 13.41 -9.11
C VAL A 376 -15.50 14.86 -9.56
N ASP A 377 -14.56 15.33 -10.37
CA ASP A 377 -14.58 16.64 -11.03
C ASP A 377 -14.48 16.46 -12.55
N PHE A 378 -15.62 16.60 -13.26
CA PHE A 378 -15.68 16.28 -14.68
C PHE A 378 -14.87 17.25 -15.57
N LYS A 379 -14.85 18.55 -15.25
CA LYS A 379 -14.22 19.60 -16.09
C LYS A 379 -12.75 19.88 -15.72
N GLY A 380 -12.14 19.08 -14.85
CA GLY A 380 -10.77 19.29 -14.40
C GLY A 380 -10.63 20.52 -13.49
N GLY A 381 -11.66 20.83 -12.72
CA GLY A 381 -11.61 21.88 -11.71
C GLY A 381 -10.65 21.53 -10.56
N ALA A 382 -10.23 22.57 -9.83
CA ALA A 382 -9.41 22.45 -8.63
C ALA A 382 -10.24 22.16 -7.37
N THR A 383 -11.48 21.69 -7.52
CA THR A 383 -12.44 21.62 -6.41
C THR A 383 -11.94 20.74 -5.29
N PHE A 384 -11.41 19.55 -5.60
CA PHE A 384 -11.02 18.55 -4.60
C PHE A 384 -9.51 18.37 -4.46
N MET A 385 -8.69 19.29 -4.98
CA MET A 385 -7.23 19.18 -4.87
C MET A 385 -6.78 19.16 -3.41
N GLY A 386 -5.80 18.30 -3.10
CA GLY A 386 -5.25 18.11 -1.75
C GLY A 386 -6.07 17.14 -0.90
N LEU A 387 -7.31 16.81 -1.28
CA LEU A 387 -8.16 15.90 -0.51
C LEU A 387 -7.86 14.41 -0.79
N GLU A 388 -7.04 14.11 -1.81
CA GLU A 388 -6.50 12.77 -2.06
C GLU A 388 -5.59 12.26 -0.94
N ARG A 389 -5.07 13.16 -0.10
CA ARG A 389 -4.23 12.85 1.06
C ARG A 389 -5.03 12.32 2.26
N LEU A 390 -6.35 12.50 2.26
CA LEU A 390 -7.21 12.02 3.35
C LEU A 390 -7.36 10.49 3.30
N PRO A 391 -7.25 9.78 4.43
CA PRO A 391 -7.40 8.33 4.48
C PRO A 391 -8.82 7.86 4.14
N HIS A 392 -9.81 8.76 4.20
CA HIS A 392 -11.19 8.55 3.75
C HIS A 392 -11.31 8.53 2.23
N THR A 393 -10.47 9.29 1.52
CA THR A 393 -10.63 9.50 0.08
C THR A 393 -10.09 8.31 -0.69
N SER A 394 -10.97 7.56 -1.35
CA SER A 394 -10.55 6.45 -2.21
C SER A 394 -10.01 6.94 -3.54
N ALA A 395 -10.59 8.03 -4.06
CA ALA A 395 -10.14 8.64 -5.29
C ALA A 395 -10.61 10.08 -5.42
N VAL A 396 -9.73 10.88 -6.03
CA VAL A 396 -10.07 12.15 -6.66
C VAL A 396 -9.92 11.93 -8.17
N ILE A 397 -11.04 11.95 -8.89
CA ILE A 397 -11.09 11.68 -10.33
C ILE A 397 -11.37 13.01 -11.04
N THR A 398 -10.34 13.57 -11.67
CA THR A 398 -10.41 14.87 -12.36
C THR A 398 -10.26 14.71 -13.87
N ASN A 399 -10.63 15.76 -14.62
CA ASN A 399 -10.40 15.89 -16.07
C ASN A 399 -11.00 14.74 -16.91
N LEU A 400 -12.12 14.18 -16.45
CA LEU A 400 -12.84 13.10 -17.16
C LEU A 400 -13.35 13.51 -18.55
N SER A 401 -13.47 14.82 -18.84
CA SER A 401 -13.85 15.30 -20.16
C SER A 401 -12.87 14.93 -21.27
N GLU A 402 -11.58 14.79 -20.93
CA GLU A 402 -10.52 14.47 -21.90
C GLU A 402 -10.19 12.97 -21.90
N GLU A 403 -10.40 12.30 -20.77
CA GLU A 403 -10.04 10.89 -20.56
C GLU A 403 -11.27 9.96 -20.50
N SER A 404 -11.86 9.71 -21.67
CA SER A 404 -12.98 8.79 -21.86
C SER A 404 -12.80 7.41 -21.20
N THR A 405 -11.56 6.95 -21.07
CA THR A 405 -11.16 5.66 -20.51
C THR A 405 -11.41 5.59 -19.01
N LEU A 406 -11.15 6.69 -18.29
CA LEU A 406 -11.36 6.80 -16.85
C LEU A 406 -12.85 6.83 -16.49
N VAL A 407 -13.70 7.35 -17.38
CA VAL A 407 -15.16 7.34 -17.17
C VAL A 407 -15.70 5.90 -17.19
N ASP A 408 -15.33 5.10 -18.21
CA ASP A 408 -15.73 3.70 -18.32
C ASP A 408 -15.21 2.90 -17.11
N ARG A 409 -13.96 3.14 -16.72
CA ARG A 409 -13.35 2.54 -15.53
C ARG A 409 -14.07 2.92 -14.23
N MET A 410 -14.57 4.16 -14.12
CA MET A 410 -15.28 4.66 -12.94
C MET A 410 -16.65 3.99 -12.82
N GLN A 411 -17.34 3.86 -13.95
CA GLN A 411 -18.57 3.07 -14.03
C GLN A 411 -18.34 1.64 -13.53
N ASP A 412 -17.34 0.94 -14.07
CA ASP A 412 -17.02 -0.42 -13.66
C ASP A 412 -16.66 -0.52 -12.18
N SER A 413 -15.87 0.42 -11.65
CA SER A 413 -15.45 0.44 -10.24
C SER A 413 -16.64 0.64 -9.29
N LEU A 414 -17.57 1.54 -9.62
CA LEU A 414 -18.77 1.80 -8.83
C LEU A 414 -19.76 0.63 -8.86
N LEU A 415 -19.99 0.05 -10.04
CA LEU A 415 -20.84 -1.13 -10.20
C LEU A 415 -20.24 -2.34 -9.48
N GLY A 416 -18.91 -2.50 -9.61
CA GLY A 416 -18.13 -3.51 -8.90
C GLY A 416 -18.26 -3.38 -7.39
N GLU A 417 -18.17 -2.16 -6.85
CA GLU A 417 -18.35 -1.91 -5.42
C GLU A 417 -19.75 -2.25 -4.93
N MET A 418 -20.76 -1.86 -5.68
CA MET A 418 -22.14 -2.21 -5.39
C MET A 418 -22.31 -3.74 -5.33
N HIS A 419 -21.75 -4.47 -6.30
CA HIS A 419 -21.78 -5.93 -6.33
C HIS A 419 -21.03 -6.55 -5.14
N ARG A 420 -19.81 -6.08 -4.84
CA ARG A 420 -19.00 -6.54 -3.69
C ARG A 420 -19.74 -6.37 -2.36
N ARG A 421 -20.41 -5.23 -2.16
CA ARG A 421 -21.21 -4.99 -0.95
C ARG A 421 -22.40 -5.96 -0.86
N GLN A 422 -23.14 -6.14 -1.96
CA GLN A 422 -24.25 -7.11 -2.00
C GLN A 422 -23.78 -8.55 -1.69
N GLU A 423 -22.64 -8.95 -2.26
CA GLU A 423 -22.08 -10.29 -2.05
C GLU A 423 -21.64 -10.50 -0.59
N ARG A 424 -21.00 -9.50 0.04
CA ARG A 424 -20.64 -9.52 1.46
C ARG A 424 -21.88 -9.65 2.36
N LEU A 425 -22.95 -8.92 2.07
CA LEU A 425 -24.22 -9.02 2.78
C LEU A 425 -24.85 -10.42 2.63
N ARG A 426 -24.90 -10.92 1.40
CA ARG A 426 -25.42 -12.27 1.09
C ARG A 426 -24.62 -13.36 1.80
N ALA A 427 -23.30 -13.29 1.78
CA ALA A 427 -22.41 -14.24 2.43
C ALA A 427 -22.56 -14.24 3.97
N ALA A 428 -22.83 -13.07 4.56
CA ALA A 428 -23.08 -12.92 6.00
C ALA A 428 -24.53 -13.19 6.42
N GLY A 429 -25.46 -13.44 5.47
CA GLY A 429 -26.89 -13.59 5.76
C GLY A 429 -27.56 -12.32 6.26
N MET A 430 -27.03 -11.15 5.89
CA MET A 430 -27.49 -9.83 6.34
C MET A 430 -28.16 -9.05 5.19
N THR A 431 -28.98 -8.06 5.53
CA THR A 431 -29.74 -7.29 4.53
C THR A 431 -29.24 -5.86 4.33
N THR A 432 -28.56 -5.30 5.33
CA THR A 432 -28.06 -3.93 5.30
C THR A 432 -26.59 -3.82 5.71
N ALA A 433 -25.88 -2.86 5.13
CA ALA A 433 -24.51 -2.52 5.50
C ALA A 433 -24.38 -2.05 6.96
N ILE A 434 -25.47 -1.53 7.56
CA ILE A 434 -25.53 -1.17 8.98
C ILE A 434 -25.34 -2.40 9.86
N GLU A 435 -26.13 -3.45 9.61
CA GLU A 435 -26.04 -4.73 10.32
C GLU A 435 -24.65 -5.35 10.13
N PHE A 436 -24.14 -5.29 8.90
CA PHE A 436 -22.82 -5.82 8.57
C PHE A 436 -21.69 -5.12 9.30
N ASN A 437 -21.63 -3.79 9.29
CA ASN A 437 -20.57 -3.07 9.99
C ASN A 437 -20.68 -3.16 11.52
N LYS A 438 -21.88 -3.37 12.07
CA LYS A 438 -22.02 -3.65 13.51
C LYS A 438 -21.35 -4.99 13.87
N ALA A 439 -21.45 -5.99 13.01
CA ALA A 439 -20.80 -7.29 13.21
C ALA A 439 -19.31 -7.28 12.81
N PHE A 440 -18.96 -6.50 11.79
CA PHE A 440 -17.63 -6.40 11.21
C PHE A 440 -17.22 -4.92 11.05
N PRO A 441 -16.84 -4.23 12.16
CA PRO A 441 -16.47 -2.82 12.12
C PRO A 441 -15.37 -2.52 11.09
N GLY A 442 -15.49 -1.39 10.40
CA GLY A 442 -14.51 -0.92 9.40
C GLY A 442 -14.43 -1.72 8.10
N LYS A 443 -15.20 -2.81 7.93
CA LYS A 443 -15.13 -3.67 6.73
C LYS A 443 -15.96 -3.17 5.54
N MET A 444 -16.95 -2.30 5.77
CA MET A 444 -17.78 -1.73 4.71
C MET A 444 -18.14 -0.27 5.05
N PRO A 445 -17.17 0.65 5.20
CA PRO A 445 -17.46 2.05 5.51
C PRO A 445 -18.54 2.62 4.57
N ALA A 446 -19.32 3.59 5.06
CA ALA A 446 -20.24 4.31 4.20
C ALA A 446 -19.45 4.95 3.06
N LEU A 447 -19.99 4.94 1.84
CA LEU A 447 -19.31 5.50 0.68
C LEU A 447 -20.07 6.75 0.23
N PHE A 448 -19.46 7.92 0.36
CA PHE A 448 -20.05 9.17 -0.08
C PHE A 448 -19.43 9.62 -1.41
N ILE A 449 -20.23 9.53 -2.46
CA ILE A 449 -19.83 9.84 -3.84
C ILE A 449 -20.29 11.25 -4.15
N ILE A 450 -19.34 12.14 -4.41
CA ILE A 450 -19.61 13.54 -4.72
C ILE A 450 -19.18 13.79 -6.16
N VAL A 451 -20.13 14.16 -7.01
CA VAL A 451 -19.90 14.38 -8.44
C VAL A 451 -20.13 15.83 -8.77
N ASP A 452 -19.05 16.57 -9.05
CA ASP A 452 -19.13 17.92 -9.56
C ASP A 452 -19.29 17.95 -11.09
N GLU A 453 -20.09 18.90 -11.57
CA GLU A 453 -20.53 19.04 -12.96
C GLU A 453 -21.18 17.77 -13.53
N PHE A 454 -22.04 17.09 -12.75
CA PHE A 454 -22.68 15.84 -13.17
C PHE A 454 -23.51 15.98 -14.47
N SER A 455 -24.09 17.16 -14.72
CA SER A 455 -24.87 17.43 -15.94
C SER A 455 -24.03 17.27 -17.21
N GLU A 456 -22.76 17.66 -17.14
CA GLU A 456 -21.81 17.57 -18.26
C GLU A 456 -21.32 16.13 -18.45
N LEU A 457 -21.10 15.42 -17.33
CA LEU A 457 -20.83 13.99 -17.35
C LEU A 457 -21.96 13.23 -18.07
N LEU A 458 -23.22 13.49 -17.74
CA LEU A 458 -24.37 12.87 -18.41
C LEU A 458 -24.58 13.34 -19.85
N HIS A 459 -24.05 14.51 -20.22
CA HIS A 459 -24.04 14.97 -21.61
C HIS A 459 -23.06 14.14 -22.44
N ALA A 460 -21.84 13.96 -21.92
CA ALA A 460 -20.80 13.19 -22.57
C ALA A 460 -21.09 11.68 -22.57
N ARG A 461 -21.61 11.14 -21.46
CA ARG A 461 -21.92 9.72 -21.23
C ARG A 461 -23.31 9.53 -20.63
N PRO A 462 -24.36 9.47 -21.48
CA PRO A 462 -25.75 9.32 -21.01
C PRO A 462 -26.02 8.04 -20.22
N GLU A 463 -25.31 6.95 -20.55
CA GLU A 463 -25.41 5.64 -19.90
C GLU A 463 -25.08 5.66 -18.40
N PHE A 464 -24.32 6.67 -17.94
CA PHE A 464 -24.00 6.84 -16.53
C PHE A 464 -25.23 7.17 -15.65
N ALA A 465 -26.31 7.65 -16.26
CA ALA A 465 -27.58 7.88 -15.56
C ALA A 465 -28.10 6.59 -14.92
N ASP A 466 -27.88 5.43 -15.57
CA ASP A 466 -28.30 4.13 -15.05
C ASP A 466 -27.50 3.73 -13.81
N VAL A 467 -26.21 4.08 -13.75
CA VAL A 467 -25.34 3.88 -12.58
C VAL A 467 -25.86 4.70 -11.40
N PHE A 468 -26.13 5.99 -11.61
CA PHE A 468 -26.68 6.85 -10.55
C PHE A 468 -28.07 6.38 -10.10
N ALA A 469 -28.92 5.89 -11.02
CA ALA A 469 -30.23 5.37 -10.69
C ALA A 469 -30.14 4.05 -9.89
N ALA A 470 -29.19 3.18 -10.24
CA ALA A 470 -28.90 1.97 -9.49
C ALA A 470 -28.43 2.30 -8.05
N ILE A 471 -27.54 3.29 -7.90
CA ILE A 471 -27.13 3.80 -6.58
C ILE A 471 -28.32 4.43 -5.84
N GLY A 472 -29.19 5.20 -6.50
CA GLY A 472 -30.39 5.76 -5.88
C GLY A 472 -31.37 4.70 -5.35
N ARG A 473 -31.44 3.54 -6.02
CA ARG A 473 -32.31 2.43 -5.63
C ARG A 473 -31.71 1.52 -4.56
N LEU A 474 -30.40 1.21 -4.64
CA LEU A 474 -29.72 0.22 -3.80
C LEU A 474 -28.81 0.84 -2.74
N GLY A 475 -28.40 2.09 -2.92
CA GLY A 475 -27.41 2.77 -2.09
C GLY A 475 -27.84 2.89 -0.63
N ARG A 476 -29.15 3.00 -0.36
CA ARG A 476 -29.70 2.99 1.00
C ARG A 476 -29.28 1.77 1.81
N SER A 477 -29.47 0.55 1.28
CA SER A 477 -29.12 -0.67 2.01
C SER A 477 -27.62 -0.94 2.01
N LEU A 478 -26.89 -0.43 1.01
CA LEU A 478 -25.44 -0.62 0.84
C LEU A 478 -24.60 0.49 1.50
N ARG A 479 -25.23 1.52 2.11
CA ARG A 479 -24.59 2.75 2.59
C ARG A 479 -23.71 3.43 1.54
N MET A 480 -24.24 3.54 0.32
CA MET A 480 -23.68 4.36 -0.75
C MET A 480 -24.53 5.62 -0.88
N HIS A 481 -23.94 6.77 -0.64
CA HIS A 481 -24.58 8.10 -0.62
C HIS A 481 -24.11 8.91 -1.83
N LEU A 482 -24.98 9.74 -2.39
CA LEU A 482 -24.69 10.46 -3.63
C LEU A 482 -25.00 11.95 -3.48
N LEU A 483 -24.03 12.81 -3.78
CA LEU A 483 -24.24 14.25 -3.92
C LEU A 483 -23.88 14.67 -5.34
N LEU A 484 -24.92 14.98 -6.13
CA LEU A 484 -24.76 15.46 -7.50
C LEU A 484 -24.71 16.98 -7.51
N ALA A 485 -23.65 17.57 -8.07
CA ALA A 485 -23.47 19.01 -8.12
C ALA A 485 -23.29 19.52 -9.55
N SER A 486 -23.87 20.68 -9.87
CA SER A 486 -23.75 21.30 -11.19
C SER A 486 -23.94 22.81 -11.14
N GLN A 487 -23.32 23.52 -12.08
CA GLN A 487 -23.55 24.95 -12.27
C GLN A 487 -24.96 25.27 -12.77
N ARG A 488 -25.53 24.36 -13.55
CA ARG A 488 -26.85 24.52 -14.18
C ARG A 488 -27.64 23.22 -14.12
N LEU A 489 -28.96 23.37 -14.05
CA LEU A 489 -29.90 22.26 -14.12
C LEU A 489 -30.71 22.37 -15.41
N GLU A 490 -30.51 21.41 -16.32
CA GLU A 490 -31.33 21.28 -17.53
C GLU A 490 -32.52 20.35 -17.27
N GLU A 491 -33.72 20.76 -17.70
CA GLU A 491 -34.92 19.94 -17.56
C GLU A 491 -34.79 18.60 -18.31
N GLY A 492 -35.19 17.51 -17.66
CA GLY A 492 -35.19 16.16 -18.25
C GLY A 492 -33.89 15.35 -18.07
N ARG A 493 -32.80 15.96 -17.60
CA ARG A 493 -31.53 15.25 -17.30
C ARG A 493 -31.59 14.38 -16.04
N LEU A 494 -32.49 14.70 -15.11
CA LEU A 494 -32.69 13.95 -13.86
C LEU A 494 -33.77 12.86 -13.97
N ARG A 495 -34.27 12.54 -15.17
CA ARG A 495 -35.32 11.52 -15.34
C ARG A 495 -34.90 10.19 -14.72
N GLY A 496 -35.71 9.69 -13.77
CA GLY A 496 -35.43 8.48 -13.01
C GLY A 496 -34.55 8.67 -11.76
N LEU A 497 -33.87 9.81 -11.63
CA LEU A 497 -33.06 10.17 -10.45
C LEU A 497 -33.82 11.05 -9.45
N GLU A 498 -34.75 11.88 -9.92
CA GLU A 498 -35.47 12.87 -9.09
C GLU A 498 -36.14 12.26 -7.85
N SER A 499 -36.71 11.06 -7.98
CA SER A 499 -37.38 10.35 -6.88
C SER A 499 -36.44 9.81 -5.80
N HIS A 500 -35.13 9.75 -6.09
CA HIS A 500 -34.12 9.26 -5.17
C HIS A 500 -33.37 10.40 -4.45
N LEU A 501 -33.40 11.62 -4.99
CA LEU A 501 -32.74 12.80 -4.43
C LEU A 501 -33.61 13.41 -3.32
N SER A 502 -33.25 13.12 -2.07
CA SER A 502 -34.05 13.41 -0.87
C SER A 502 -33.87 14.83 -0.35
N TYR A 503 -32.66 15.39 -0.47
CA TYR A 503 -32.36 16.77 -0.08
C TYR A 503 -31.78 17.57 -1.24
N ARG A 504 -32.03 18.88 -1.24
CA ARG A 504 -31.58 19.78 -2.30
C ARG A 504 -30.93 21.01 -1.69
N ILE A 505 -29.75 21.34 -2.19
CA ILE A 505 -28.97 22.50 -1.79
C ILE A 505 -28.95 23.43 -2.99
N ALA A 506 -29.48 24.63 -2.83
CA ALA A 506 -29.44 25.67 -3.84
C ALA A 506 -28.61 26.84 -3.32
N LEU A 507 -27.43 27.02 -3.91
CA LEU A 507 -26.74 28.31 -3.85
C LEU A 507 -27.39 29.25 -4.86
N ARG A 508 -26.86 30.47 -4.98
CA ARG A 508 -27.40 31.44 -5.95
C ARG A 508 -27.45 30.85 -7.37
N THR A 509 -28.66 30.77 -7.95
CA THR A 509 -28.91 30.24 -9.31
C THR A 509 -28.86 31.35 -10.37
N PHE A 510 -28.74 30.99 -11.66
CA PHE A 510 -28.74 31.99 -12.75
C PHE A 510 -30.14 32.55 -13.03
N SER A 511 -31.19 31.75 -12.79
CA SER A 511 -32.57 32.15 -13.04
C SER A 511 -33.55 31.67 -11.97
N ALA A 512 -34.71 32.34 -11.92
CA ALA A 512 -35.85 31.92 -11.11
C ALA A 512 -36.43 30.56 -11.54
N ALA A 513 -36.29 30.17 -12.82
CA ALA A 513 -36.75 28.89 -13.33
C ALA A 513 -35.90 27.74 -12.77
N GLU A 514 -34.57 27.88 -12.78
CA GLU A 514 -33.65 26.92 -12.15
C GLU A 514 -33.92 26.78 -10.65
N SER A 515 -34.11 27.90 -9.95
CA SER A 515 -34.47 27.88 -8.53
C SER A 515 -35.74 27.07 -8.28
N ARG A 516 -36.79 27.23 -9.12
CA ARG A 516 -38.03 26.46 -9.00
C ARG A 516 -37.82 24.98 -9.31
N ALA A 517 -37.01 24.64 -10.30
CA ALA A 517 -36.71 23.25 -10.65
C ALA A 517 -35.97 22.52 -9.51
N VAL A 518 -35.14 23.24 -8.74
CA VAL A 518 -34.40 22.68 -7.60
C VAL A 518 -35.26 22.68 -6.34
N ILE A 519 -35.67 23.85 -5.83
CA ILE A 519 -36.28 23.97 -4.49
C ILE A 519 -37.78 24.31 -4.52
N GLY A 520 -38.43 24.26 -5.69
CA GLY A 520 -39.86 24.56 -5.83
C GLY A 520 -40.24 26.04 -5.68
N SER A 521 -39.28 26.94 -5.43
CA SER A 521 -39.51 28.38 -5.22
C SER A 521 -38.44 29.23 -5.94
N THR A 522 -38.61 30.56 -5.97
CA THR A 522 -37.62 31.50 -6.57
C THR A 522 -36.54 31.95 -5.58
N ALA A 523 -36.59 31.47 -4.32
CA ALA A 523 -35.78 32.00 -3.22
C ALA A 523 -34.26 31.89 -3.45
N ALA A 524 -33.79 30.88 -4.18
CA ALA A 524 -32.35 30.73 -4.46
C ALA A 524 -31.83 31.75 -5.47
N TYR A 525 -32.66 32.20 -6.41
CA TYR A 525 -32.31 33.27 -7.34
C TYR A 525 -32.15 34.63 -6.63
N GLU A 526 -32.92 34.82 -5.56
CA GLU A 526 -32.95 36.03 -4.74
C GLU A 526 -31.86 36.04 -3.64
N LEU A 527 -31.01 35.01 -3.58
CA LEU A 527 -29.88 34.97 -2.66
C LEU A 527 -28.88 36.10 -2.95
N PRO A 528 -28.23 36.65 -1.91
CA PRO A 528 -27.26 37.71 -2.06
C PRO A 528 -26.08 37.26 -2.93
N PRO A 529 -25.35 38.20 -3.57
CA PRO A 529 -24.15 37.91 -4.36
C PRO A 529 -22.98 37.36 -3.56
N THR A 530 -23.06 37.34 -2.23
CA THR A 530 -22.03 36.80 -1.35
C THR A 530 -21.90 35.29 -1.57
N PRO A 531 -20.72 34.79 -1.98
CA PRO A 531 -20.49 33.35 -2.13
C PRO A 531 -20.80 32.61 -0.82
N GLY A 532 -21.36 31.40 -0.94
CA GLY A 532 -21.74 30.57 0.20
C GLY A 532 -23.15 30.82 0.75
N ALA A 533 -23.85 31.87 0.29
CA ALA A 533 -25.27 32.00 0.59
C ALA A 533 -26.04 30.85 -0.08
N ALA A 534 -26.74 30.05 0.71
CA ALA A 534 -27.35 28.80 0.27
C ALA A 534 -28.70 28.54 0.96
N ILE A 535 -29.50 27.67 0.35
CA ILE A 535 -30.75 27.15 0.89
C ILE A 535 -30.66 25.62 0.88
N LEU A 536 -30.82 25.00 2.05
CA LEU A 536 -31.05 23.57 2.18
C LEU A 536 -32.56 23.32 2.22
N SER A 537 -33.08 22.58 1.26
CA SER A 537 -34.49 22.18 1.14
C SER A 537 -34.58 20.66 1.24
N ALA A 538 -35.18 20.18 2.32
CA ALA A 538 -35.52 18.79 2.54
C ALA A 538 -36.98 18.71 3.01
N GLN A 539 -37.25 18.28 4.25
CA GLN A 539 -38.57 18.46 4.87
C GLN A 539 -38.84 19.93 5.18
N ASP A 540 -37.86 20.61 5.77
CA ASP A 540 -37.84 22.04 6.01
C ASP A 540 -36.92 22.75 5.02
N THR A 541 -37.13 24.07 4.87
CA THR A 541 -36.27 24.92 4.05
C THR A 541 -35.51 25.89 4.95
N ILE A 542 -34.19 25.77 4.95
CA ILE A 542 -33.29 26.55 5.80
C ILE A 542 -32.35 27.35 4.90
N ARG A 543 -32.42 28.68 5.00
CA ARG A 543 -31.42 29.56 4.40
C ARG A 543 -30.22 29.65 5.34
N PHE A 544 -29.01 29.54 4.82
CA PHE A 544 -27.79 29.56 5.62
C PHE A 544 -26.61 30.15 4.84
N GLN A 545 -25.54 30.45 5.55
CA GLN A 545 -24.24 30.78 4.98
C GLN A 545 -23.31 29.57 5.12
N SER A 546 -22.76 29.07 4.02
CA SER A 546 -21.85 27.92 4.03
C SER A 546 -20.55 28.23 4.75
N ALA A 547 -19.94 27.20 5.33
CA ALA A 547 -18.58 27.28 5.83
C ALA A 547 -17.56 27.53 4.71
N TYR A 548 -16.43 28.11 5.09
CA TYR A 548 -15.30 28.42 4.22
C TYR A 548 -14.05 27.75 4.79
N VAL A 549 -13.38 26.89 4.02
CA VAL A 549 -12.24 26.06 4.50
C VAL A 549 -10.93 26.40 3.78
N SER A 550 -10.99 27.05 2.62
CA SER A 550 -9.80 27.56 1.91
C SER A 550 -9.30 28.91 2.45
N GLY A 551 -9.91 29.43 3.52
CA GLY A 551 -9.48 30.65 4.18
C GLY A 551 -8.38 30.40 5.20
N PRO A 552 -7.59 31.44 5.54
CA PRO A 552 -6.64 31.37 6.64
C PRO A 552 -7.37 30.94 7.93
N GLU A 553 -6.88 29.89 8.61
CA GLU A 553 -7.38 29.58 9.94
C GLU A 553 -6.86 30.65 10.90
N LEU A 554 -7.77 31.45 11.43
CA LEU A 554 -7.44 32.51 12.36
C LEU A 554 -7.61 32.00 13.80
N PRO A 555 -6.80 32.48 14.76
CA PRO A 555 -6.95 32.11 16.15
C PRO A 555 -8.39 32.34 16.63
N ARG A 556 -8.85 31.45 17.51
CA ARG A 556 -10.21 31.39 18.11
C ARG A 556 -10.75 32.73 18.66
N ASP A 557 -9.88 33.72 18.84
CA ASP A 557 -10.24 35.04 19.35
C ASP A 557 -9.28 36.11 18.80
N GLN A 558 -9.75 36.82 17.78
CA GLN A 558 -9.01 37.90 17.14
C GLN A 558 -9.07 39.21 17.95
N ARG A 559 -9.89 39.31 19.00
CA ARG A 559 -10.03 40.55 19.78
C ARG A 559 -8.77 40.82 20.59
N LEU A 560 -8.17 39.79 21.19
CA LEU A 560 -6.91 39.91 21.94
C LEU A 560 -5.74 40.29 21.03
N VAL A 561 -5.73 39.73 19.82
CA VAL A 561 -4.75 40.02 18.75
C VAL A 561 -4.87 41.49 18.29
N GLN A 562 -6.10 41.98 18.10
CA GLN A 562 -6.38 43.38 17.75
C GLN A 562 -6.09 44.36 18.89
N LEU A 563 -6.41 43.99 20.14
CA LEU A 563 -6.12 44.80 21.35
C LEU A 563 -4.62 44.92 21.64
N LEU A 564 -3.85 43.86 21.38
CA LEU A 564 -2.38 43.85 21.51
C LEU A 564 -1.67 44.47 20.29
N GLY A 565 -2.41 45.03 19.33
CA GLY A 565 -1.88 45.69 18.14
C GLY A 565 -1.04 44.79 17.22
N SER A 566 -1.15 43.47 17.36
CA SER A 566 -0.37 42.50 16.60
C SER A 566 -1.21 41.96 15.45
N THR A 567 -0.67 41.94 14.23
CA THR A 567 -1.32 41.25 13.10
C THR A 567 -0.91 39.78 13.15
N VAL A 568 -1.82 38.87 13.51
CA VAL A 568 -1.57 37.44 13.33
C VAL A 568 -1.74 37.11 11.86
N THR A 569 -0.65 36.72 11.22
CA THR A 569 -0.65 36.08 9.91
C THR A 569 -0.97 34.61 10.12
N ALA A 570 -2.10 34.14 9.60
CA ALA A 570 -2.34 32.71 9.51
C ALA A 570 -1.34 32.10 8.51
N GLU A 571 -0.66 31.04 8.92
CA GLU A 571 0.32 30.34 8.08
C GLU A 571 -0.32 29.26 7.20
N THR A 572 -1.57 28.86 7.50
CA THR A 572 -2.25 27.72 6.88
C THR A 572 -3.77 27.92 6.80
N THR A 573 -4.47 27.07 6.03
CA THR A 573 -5.93 27.10 5.89
C THR A 573 -6.61 26.04 6.75
N THR A 574 -7.92 26.16 7.02
CA THR A 574 -8.67 25.11 7.73
C THR A 574 -8.61 23.77 6.99
N LEU A 575 -8.65 23.80 5.66
CA LEU A 575 -8.51 22.62 4.81
C LEU A 575 -7.15 21.95 5.04
N ASP A 576 -6.07 22.71 4.94
CA ASP A 576 -4.71 22.19 5.09
C ASP A 576 -4.50 21.63 6.50
N LEU A 577 -5.00 22.29 7.54
CA LEU A 577 -4.94 21.79 8.92
C LEU A 577 -5.62 20.42 9.09
N VAL A 578 -6.84 20.27 8.56
CA VAL A 578 -7.56 19.00 8.65
C VAL A 578 -6.86 17.91 7.85
N VAL A 579 -6.39 18.24 6.64
CA VAL A 579 -5.66 17.30 5.79
C VAL A 579 -4.36 16.86 6.44
N GLU A 580 -3.53 17.80 6.94
CA GLU A 580 -2.26 17.50 7.60
C GLU A 580 -2.45 16.68 8.89
N GLN A 581 -3.51 16.95 9.65
CA GLN A 581 -3.80 16.21 10.87
C GLN A 581 -4.28 14.77 10.60
N LEU A 582 -5.01 14.55 9.50
CA LEU A 582 -5.63 13.27 9.18
C LEU A 582 -4.86 12.44 8.14
N GLU A 583 -3.87 13.02 7.46
CA GLU A 583 -3.17 12.39 6.33
C GLU A 583 -2.75 10.94 6.62
N GLY A 584 -3.06 10.05 5.68
CA GLY A 584 -2.77 8.63 5.83
C GLY A 584 -3.26 7.78 4.65
N PRO A 585 -2.85 6.51 4.58
CA PRO A 585 -3.25 5.62 3.51
C PRO A 585 -4.74 5.27 3.62
N ASN A 586 -5.42 5.17 2.47
CA ASN A 586 -6.77 4.62 2.43
C ASN A 586 -6.72 3.08 2.59
N HIS A 587 -7.38 2.56 3.62
CA HIS A 587 -7.41 1.12 3.91
C HIS A 587 -8.50 0.34 3.18
N ASN A 588 -9.45 1.03 2.54
CA ASN A 588 -10.60 0.45 1.84
C ASN A 588 -10.79 1.09 0.43
N PRO A 589 -9.78 1.04 -0.46
CA PRO A 589 -9.87 1.67 -1.76
C PRO A 589 -10.91 0.97 -2.65
N VAL A 590 -11.86 1.75 -3.16
CA VAL A 590 -12.83 1.35 -4.17
C VAL A 590 -12.28 1.55 -5.58
N TRP A 591 -11.48 2.61 -5.75
CA TRP A 591 -10.79 2.96 -6.98
C TRP A 591 -9.30 2.73 -6.80
N LEU A 592 -8.72 1.91 -7.67
CA LEU A 592 -7.27 1.77 -7.79
C LEU A 592 -6.75 2.79 -8.80
N PRO A 593 -5.51 3.30 -8.66
CA PRO A 593 -4.92 4.16 -9.68
C PRO A 593 -4.92 3.45 -11.04
N PRO A 594 -5.06 4.17 -12.17
CA PRO A 594 -4.95 3.55 -13.49
C PRO A 594 -3.59 2.88 -13.65
N LEU A 595 -3.52 1.87 -14.52
CA LEU A 595 -2.25 1.19 -14.77
C LEU A 595 -1.19 2.23 -15.19
N PRO A 596 0.04 2.12 -14.66
CA PRO A 596 1.08 3.10 -14.93
C PRO A 596 1.43 3.13 -16.42
N GLU A 597 1.87 4.28 -16.93
CA GLU A 597 2.29 4.43 -18.33
C GLU A 597 3.47 3.51 -18.67
N THR A 598 4.38 3.36 -17.70
CA THR A 598 5.54 2.46 -17.78
C THR A 598 5.53 1.57 -16.55
N LEU A 599 5.68 0.26 -16.73
CA LEU A 599 5.81 -0.72 -15.66
C LEU A 599 7.21 -1.33 -15.80
N HIS A 600 8.06 -1.23 -14.79
CA HIS A 600 9.42 -1.77 -14.89
C HIS A 600 9.44 -3.26 -14.54
N ALA A 601 10.34 -4.03 -15.19
CA ALA A 601 10.51 -5.46 -14.94
C ALA A 601 10.64 -5.81 -13.46
N HIS A 602 11.47 -5.08 -12.70
CA HIS A 602 11.69 -5.32 -11.27
C HIS A 602 10.45 -5.14 -10.37
N GLU A 603 9.40 -4.45 -10.84
CA GLU A 603 8.18 -4.21 -10.06
C GLU A 603 7.18 -5.37 -10.13
N VAL A 604 7.42 -6.34 -11.03
CA VAL A 604 6.43 -7.39 -11.32
C VAL A 604 7.02 -8.74 -11.70
N MET A 605 8.21 -8.79 -12.32
CA MET A 605 8.79 -10.02 -12.82
C MET A 605 9.43 -10.81 -11.69
N GLU A 606 8.80 -11.92 -11.35
CA GLU A 606 9.26 -12.88 -10.35
C GLU A 606 9.07 -14.30 -10.88
N PRO A 607 9.87 -15.28 -10.42
CA PRO A 607 9.68 -16.67 -10.79
C PRO A 607 8.31 -17.19 -10.31
N VAL A 608 7.56 -17.81 -11.20
CA VAL A 608 6.25 -18.43 -10.93
C VAL A 608 6.32 -19.94 -11.19
N ALA A 609 5.18 -20.58 -11.52
CA ALA A 609 5.17 -22.00 -11.87
C ALA A 609 5.86 -22.25 -13.23
N PRO A 610 6.49 -23.42 -13.44
CA PRO A 610 7.08 -23.80 -14.72
C PRO A 610 6.09 -23.69 -15.89
N GLY A 611 6.56 -23.14 -17.02
CA GLY A 611 5.77 -22.87 -18.21
C GLY A 611 4.82 -21.67 -18.09
N ILE A 612 4.90 -20.89 -17.01
CA ILE A 612 4.17 -19.63 -16.84
C ILE A 612 5.19 -18.49 -16.77
N ALA A 613 4.90 -17.39 -17.48
CA ALA A 613 5.71 -16.19 -17.52
C ALA A 613 4.92 -15.00 -16.99
N ARG A 614 5.39 -14.40 -15.90
CA ARG A 614 4.84 -13.14 -15.41
C ARG A 614 5.45 -11.98 -16.18
N ILE A 615 4.61 -11.24 -16.92
CA ILE A 615 5.09 -10.23 -17.88
C ILE A 615 4.48 -8.84 -17.71
N GLY A 616 3.52 -8.65 -16.80
CA GLY A 616 2.85 -7.36 -16.66
C GLY A 616 1.80 -7.31 -15.56
N ARG A 617 0.88 -6.36 -15.65
CA ARG A 617 -0.33 -6.23 -14.79
C ARG A 617 -1.58 -6.10 -15.64
N GLU A 618 -2.69 -6.67 -15.16
CA GLU A 618 -4.02 -6.57 -15.76
C GLU A 618 -4.90 -5.66 -14.89
N ASP A 619 -5.75 -4.83 -15.50
CA ASP A 619 -6.68 -3.94 -14.79
C ASP A 619 -8.08 -4.56 -14.77
N LEU A 620 -8.58 -4.82 -13.56
CA LEU A 620 -9.88 -5.41 -13.28
C LEU A 620 -10.71 -4.45 -12.40
N PRO A 621 -11.21 -3.34 -12.96
CA PRO A 621 -11.88 -2.29 -12.17
C PRO A 621 -13.18 -2.78 -11.50
N PHE A 622 -13.96 -3.62 -12.19
CA PHE A 622 -15.17 -4.23 -11.62
C PHE A 622 -14.86 -5.11 -10.40
N GLU A 623 -13.79 -5.90 -10.48
CA GLU A 623 -13.31 -6.71 -9.36
C GLU A 623 -12.62 -5.86 -8.28
N GLY A 624 -12.10 -4.68 -8.64
CA GLY A 624 -11.33 -3.81 -7.76
C GLY A 624 -9.90 -4.33 -7.54
N LEU A 625 -9.32 -4.94 -8.57
CA LEU A 625 -8.02 -5.61 -8.50
C LEU A 625 -7.12 -5.22 -9.68
N GLN A 626 -5.82 -5.28 -9.47
CA GLN A 626 -4.81 -5.19 -10.53
C GLN A 626 -3.84 -6.37 -10.44
N PRO A 627 -4.27 -7.59 -10.78
CA PRO A 627 -3.42 -8.77 -10.67
C PRO A 627 -2.25 -8.71 -11.66
N THR A 628 -1.24 -9.53 -11.41
CA THR A 628 -0.16 -9.76 -12.36
C THR A 628 -0.70 -10.44 -13.61
N TYR A 629 -0.19 -10.05 -14.78
CA TYR A 629 -0.52 -10.63 -16.05
C TYR A 629 0.50 -11.72 -16.42
N ASP A 630 0.01 -12.95 -16.46
CA ASP A 630 0.80 -14.15 -16.64
C ASP A 630 0.44 -14.82 -17.99
N ILE A 631 1.45 -15.20 -18.77
CA ILE A 631 1.32 -16.00 -19.99
C ILE A 631 1.65 -17.47 -19.66
N ASP A 632 0.67 -18.36 -19.83
CA ASP A 632 0.85 -19.81 -19.70
C ASP A 632 1.09 -20.44 -21.07
N ILE A 633 2.29 -20.99 -21.28
CA ILE A 633 2.66 -21.67 -22.53
C ILE A 633 2.32 -23.16 -22.51
N ASN A 634 2.09 -23.77 -21.34
CA ASN A 634 1.97 -25.23 -21.19
C ASN A 634 0.87 -25.85 -22.07
N ARG A 635 -0.18 -25.08 -22.39
CA ARG A 635 -1.36 -25.58 -23.11
C ARG A 635 -1.67 -24.84 -24.40
N ARG A 636 -0.90 -23.81 -24.75
CA ARG A 636 -1.27 -22.86 -25.81
C ARG A 636 -0.05 -22.38 -26.58
N HIS A 637 -0.23 -22.22 -27.87
CA HIS A 637 0.61 -21.32 -28.66
C HIS A 637 0.01 -19.92 -28.62
N TRP A 638 0.86 -18.90 -28.70
CA TRP A 638 0.45 -17.52 -28.49
C TRP A 638 0.63 -16.65 -29.73
N ALA A 639 -0.37 -15.81 -29.99
CA ALA A 639 -0.31 -14.70 -30.95
C ALA A 639 -0.31 -13.37 -30.19
N ILE A 640 0.70 -12.53 -30.45
CA ILE A 640 0.77 -11.16 -29.95
C ILE A 640 0.63 -10.21 -31.14
N VAL A 641 -0.51 -9.52 -31.22
CA VAL A 641 -0.86 -8.73 -32.40
C VAL A 641 -0.91 -7.26 -32.04
N GLY A 642 -0.36 -6.36 -32.86
CA GLY A 642 -0.39 -4.92 -32.59
C GLY A 642 0.25 -4.07 -33.67
N GLN A 643 -0.15 -2.80 -33.76
CA GLN A 643 0.40 -1.84 -34.73
C GLN A 643 1.90 -1.58 -34.49
N PRO A 644 2.63 -0.95 -35.43
CA PRO A 644 4.03 -0.57 -35.20
C PRO A 644 4.21 0.21 -33.89
N GLN A 645 5.34 0.00 -33.20
CA GLN A 645 5.69 0.68 -31.93
C GLN A 645 4.76 0.42 -30.72
N SER A 646 3.77 -0.48 -30.84
CA SER A 646 2.87 -0.85 -29.72
C SER A 646 3.51 -1.67 -28.59
N GLY A 647 4.76 -2.14 -28.74
CA GLY A 647 5.46 -2.94 -27.72
C GLY A 647 5.48 -4.45 -27.96
N LYS A 648 5.31 -4.94 -29.20
CA LYS A 648 5.39 -6.38 -29.54
C LYS A 648 6.71 -7.01 -29.10
N THR A 649 7.82 -6.45 -29.55
CA THR A 649 9.18 -6.87 -29.16
C THR A 649 9.41 -6.77 -27.66
N MET A 650 8.89 -5.72 -27.01
CA MET A 650 8.95 -5.58 -25.54
C MET A 650 8.23 -6.75 -24.84
N THR A 651 7.07 -7.15 -25.35
CA THR A 651 6.30 -8.29 -24.83
C THR A 651 7.06 -9.61 -25.01
N LEU A 652 7.70 -9.82 -26.17
CA LEU A 652 8.55 -10.99 -26.40
C LEU A 652 9.74 -11.02 -25.44
N ARG A 653 10.42 -9.89 -25.25
CA ARG A 653 11.55 -9.79 -24.31
C ARG A 653 11.10 -10.16 -22.89
N SER A 654 10.01 -9.58 -22.41
CA SER A 654 9.49 -9.85 -21.07
C SER A 654 8.99 -11.30 -20.93
N LEU A 655 8.44 -11.90 -21.99
CA LEU A 655 8.08 -13.31 -22.02
C LEU A 655 9.30 -14.22 -21.88
N VAL A 656 10.37 -13.99 -22.66
CA VAL A 656 11.60 -14.79 -22.58
C VAL A 656 12.24 -14.68 -21.21
N LEU A 657 12.35 -13.46 -20.67
CA LEU A 657 12.90 -13.23 -19.33
C LEU A 657 12.06 -13.92 -18.24
N GLY A 658 10.73 -13.82 -18.31
CA GLY A 658 9.83 -14.44 -17.34
C GLY A 658 9.88 -15.98 -17.37
N LEU A 659 10.04 -16.56 -18.56
CA LEU A 659 10.20 -18.01 -18.73
C LEU A 659 11.57 -18.51 -18.29
N ALA A 660 12.65 -17.79 -18.61
CA ALA A 660 13.99 -18.13 -18.12
C ALA A 660 14.04 -18.14 -16.57
N LEU A 661 13.35 -17.18 -15.94
CA LEU A 661 13.21 -17.15 -14.48
C LEU A 661 12.37 -18.31 -13.93
N SER A 662 11.28 -18.70 -14.59
CA SER A 662 10.29 -19.64 -14.02
C SER A 662 10.47 -21.09 -14.46
N THR A 663 11.18 -21.34 -15.57
CA THR A 663 11.26 -22.66 -16.23
C THR A 663 12.72 -23.03 -16.57
N PRO A 664 13.51 -23.46 -15.57
CA PRO A 664 14.84 -24.00 -15.81
C PRO A 664 14.82 -25.15 -16.84
N GLY A 665 15.80 -25.17 -17.75
CA GLY A 665 15.92 -26.20 -18.80
C GLY A 665 15.02 -26.05 -20.02
N LEU A 666 14.20 -24.99 -20.12
CA LEU A 666 13.44 -24.69 -21.33
C LEU A 666 14.38 -24.15 -22.43
N ALA A 667 14.48 -24.83 -23.57
CA ALA A 667 15.27 -24.33 -24.70
C ALA A 667 14.51 -23.25 -25.49
N ILE A 668 15.05 -22.04 -25.58
CA ILE A 668 14.41 -20.89 -26.23
C ILE A 668 15.11 -20.55 -27.55
N TYR A 669 14.35 -20.48 -28.63
CA TYR A 669 14.81 -20.12 -29.97
C TYR A 669 14.03 -18.91 -30.45
N VAL A 670 14.74 -17.88 -30.91
CA VAL A 670 14.16 -16.59 -31.31
C VAL A 670 14.51 -16.31 -32.76
N PHE A 671 13.50 -16.10 -33.60
CA PHE A 671 13.62 -15.47 -34.91
C PHE A 671 13.33 -13.97 -34.77
N ASP A 672 14.37 -13.15 -34.95
CA ASP A 672 14.33 -11.70 -34.82
C ASP A 672 15.09 -11.06 -36.00
N PRO A 673 14.43 -10.88 -37.15
CA PRO A 673 15.03 -10.22 -38.31
C PRO A 673 15.40 -8.76 -38.04
N GLY A 674 14.77 -8.11 -37.06
CA GLY A 674 15.03 -6.71 -36.67
C GLY A 674 16.27 -6.55 -35.76
N GLY A 675 16.75 -7.62 -35.14
CA GLY A 675 17.95 -7.63 -34.30
C GLY A 675 17.78 -6.98 -32.92
N SER A 676 16.56 -6.65 -32.52
CA SER A 676 16.23 -6.00 -31.25
C SER A 676 16.34 -6.91 -30.02
N LEU A 677 16.26 -8.23 -30.18
CA LEU A 677 16.28 -9.27 -29.14
C LEU A 677 17.63 -9.99 -29.05
N ARG A 678 18.67 -9.51 -29.74
CA ARG A 678 20.00 -10.15 -29.78
C ARG A 678 20.68 -10.23 -28.41
N ASP A 679 20.37 -9.32 -27.51
CA ASP A 679 20.88 -9.29 -26.14
C ASP A 679 20.44 -10.51 -25.31
N LEU A 680 19.29 -11.11 -25.65
CA LEU A 680 18.77 -12.31 -25.00
C LEU A 680 19.66 -13.55 -25.19
N ALA A 681 20.51 -13.58 -26.22
CA ALA A 681 21.44 -14.69 -26.47
C ALA A 681 22.46 -14.91 -25.33
N ARG A 682 22.57 -13.97 -24.38
CA ARG A 682 23.42 -14.11 -23.19
C ARG A 682 22.80 -14.99 -22.10
N ILE A 683 21.52 -15.30 -22.20
CA ILE A 683 20.79 -16.11 -21.21
C ILE A 683 21.03 -17.60 -21.52
N PRO A 684 21.43 -18.44 -20.55
CA PRO A 684 21.78 -19.85 -20.80
C PRO A 684 20.68 -20.66 -21.51
N GLN A 685 19.41 -20.38 -21.22
CA GLN A 685 18.26 -21.04 -21.85
C GLN A 685 18.05 -20.65 -23.32
N VAL A 686 18.57 -19.51 -23.77
CA VAL A 686 18.35 -18.98 -25.13
C VAL A 686 19.37 -19.60 -26.08
N ALA A 687 18.98 -20.72 -26.69
CA ALA A 687 19.82 -21.51 -27.57
C ALA A 687 20.24 -20.76 -28.85
N ALA A 688 19.37 -19.91 -29.39
CA ALA A 688 19.73 -19.05 -30.52
C ALA A 688 18.80 -17.84 -30.67
N VAL A 689 19.37 -16.74 -31.15
CA VAL A 689 18.66 -15.61 -31.74
C VAL A 689 19.13 -15.45 -33.19
N VAL A 690 18.26 -15.70 -34.15
CA VAL A 690 18.59 -15.71 -35.58
C VAL A 690 17.86 -14.61 -36.35
N GLY A 691 18.53 -14.03 -37.34
CA GLY A 691 17.90 -13.13 -38.32
C GLY A 691 17.30 -13.88 -39.51
N ALA A 692 16.94 -13.15 -40.57
CA ALA A 692 16.34 -13.68 -41.79
C ALA A 692 17.12 -14.87 -42.39
N ASP A 693 18.45 -14.76 -42.49
CA ASP A 693 19.32 -15.78 -43.11
C ASP A 693 19.40 -17.09 -42.31
N GLY A 694 19.03 -17.08 -41.03
CA GLY A 694 19.10 -18.24 -40.13
C GLY A 694 17.78 -18.99 -39.95
N LEU A 695 16.68 -18.51 -40.54
CA LEU A 695 15.34 -19.06 -40.34
C LEU A 695 15.25 -20.53 -40.74
N SER A 696 15.72 -20.89 -41.93
CA SER A 696 15.64 -22.25 -42.45
C SER A 696 16.38 -23.23 -41.52
N ARG A 697 17.58 -22.86 -41.06
CA ARG A 697 18.36 -23.64 -40.09
C ARG A 697 17.66 -23.77 -38.74
N LEU A 698 17.04 -22.71 -38.26
CA LEU A 698 16.27 -22.73 -37.01
C LEU A 698 15.09 -23.71 -37.12
N LEU A 699 14.36 -23.71 -38.25
CA LEU A 699 13.24 -24.62 -38.46
C LEU A 699 13.72 -26.07 -38.59
N ASP A 700 14.86 -26.31 -39.24
CA ASP A 700 15.49 -27.64 -39.28
C ASP A 700 15.79 -28.15 -37.86
N GLU A 701 16.31 -27.29 -36.98
CA GLU A 701 16.56 -27.65 -35.57
C GLU A 701 15.25 -27.97 -34.85
N MET A 702 14.18 -27.21 -35.12
CA MET A 702 12.87 -27.44 -34.52
C MET A 702 12.23 -28.75 -34.97
N GLU A 703 12.42 -29.15 -36.22
CA GLU A 703 11.90 -30.42 -36.75
C GLU A 703 12.60 -31.64 -36.11
N HIS A 704 13.88 -31.52 -35.76
CA HIS A 704 14.70 -32.67 -35.35
C HIS A 704 15.03 -32.74 -33.85
N THR A 705 14.85 -31.66 -33.10
CA THR A 705 15.04 -31.66 -31.65
C THR A 705 13.76 -32.16 -30.95
N THR A 706 13.85 -32.69 -29.73
CA THR A 706 12.69 -33.08 -28.91
C THR A 706 12.86 -32.57 -27.49
N GLY A 707 11.77 -32.47 -26.73
CA GLY A 707 11.78 -31.93 -25.37
C GLY A 707 11.13 -30.55 -25.27
N ALA A 708 11.11 -29.99 -24.06
CA ALA A 708 10.47 -28.72 -23.76
C ALA A 708 11.25 -27.55 -24.39
N ARG A 709 10.60 -26.83 -25.30
CA ARG A 709 11.23 -25.74 -26.06
C ARG A 709 10.22 -24.70 -26.52
N LEU A 710 10.70 -23.47 -26.67
CA LEU A 710 9.93 -22.32 -27.12
C LEU A 710 10.53 -21.79 -28.42
N LEU A 711 9.68 -21.66 -29.44
CA LEU A 711 9.97 -20.94 -30.67
C LEU A 711 9.27 -19.59 -30.67
N VAL A 712 10.04 -18.52 -30.67
CA VAL A 712 9.56 -17.13 -30.75
C VAL A 712 9.80 -16.59 -32.15
N ILE A 713 8.76 -16.10 -32.82
CA ILE A 713 8.81 -15.48 -34.14
C ILE A 713 8.41 -14.01 -34.02
N ASP A 714 9.37 -13.07 -34.13
CA ASP A 714 9.06 -11.64 -34.17
C ASP A 714 8.76 -11.19 -35.62
N GLY A 715 7.47 -11.17 -35.95
CA GLY A 715 6.94 -10.73 -37.23
C GLY A 715 6.72 -11.88 -38.19
N ILE A 716 5.53 -12.48 -38.14
CA ILE A 716 5.11 -13.57 -39.03
C ILE A 716 5.20 -13.21 -40.51
N ASP A 717 4.96 -11.94 -40.86
CA ASP A 717 5.03 -11.44 -42.24
C ASP A 717 6.45 -11.54 -42.84
N GLN A 718 7.48 -11.66 -41.99
CA GLN A 718 8.89 -11.79 -42.40
C GLN A 718 9.35 -13.24 -42.58
N VAL A 719 8.49 -14.22 -42.27
CA VAL A 719 8.80 -15.66 -42.42
C VAL A 719 8.77 -16.09 -43.90
N GLY A 720 7.95 -15.44 -44.73
CA GLY A 720 7.89 -15.70 -46.18
C GLY A 720 7.41 -17.12 -46.51
N ASP A 721 8.12 -17.80 -47.43
CA ASP A 721 7.72 -19.12 -47.95
C ASP A 721 7.82 -20.25 -46.89
N GLU A 722 8.57 -20.03 -45.81
CA GLU A 722 8.77 -20.97 -44.71
C GLU A 722 7.55 -21.06 -43.76
N GLU A 723 6.53 -20.21 -43.93
CA GLU A 723 5.33 -20.17 -43.08
C GLU A 723 4.60 -21.53 -43.06
N GLN A 724 4.60 -22.26 -44.18
CA GLN A 724 3.97 -23.58 -44.26
C GLN A 724 4.66 -24.62 -43.36
N ARG A 725 5.99 -24.55 -43.20
CA ARG A 725 6.73 -25.40 -42.27
C ARG A 725 6.42 -25.03 -40.83
N LEU A 726 6.35 -23.74 -40.52
CA LEU A 726 5.94 -23.25 -39.20
C LEU A 726 4.53 -23.74 -38.81
N ILE A 727 3.57 -23.72 -39.74
CA ILE A 727 2.20 -24.26 -39.51
C ILE A 727 2.26 -25.75 -39.14
N THR A 728 3.05 -26.51 -39.89
CA THR A 728 3.19 -27.96 -39.66
C THR A 728 3.81 -28.25 -38.29
N LEU A 729 4.83 -27.47 -37.91
CA LEU A 729 5.46 -27.52 -36.60
C LEU A 729 4.49 -27.14 -35.48
N ALA A 730 3.75 -26.04 -35.60
CA ALA A 730 2.78 -25.61 -34.60
C ALA A 730 1.64 -26.65 -34.42
N THR A 731 1.17 -27.26 -35.52
CA THR A 731 0.06 -28.22 -35.47
C THR A 731 0.40 -29.48 -34.67
N THR A 732 1.64 -29.97 -34.75
CA THR A 732 2.10 -31.18 -34.03
C THR A 732 3.01 -30.88 -32.84
N GLY A 733 3.25 -29.59 -32.57
CA GLY A 733 4.32 -29.12 -31.70
C GLY A 733 4.07 -29.38 -30.22
N LEU A 734 2.86 -29.10 -29.74
CA LEU A 734 2.51 -29.25 -28.32
C LEU A 734 2.76 -30.67 -27.80
N GLU A 735 2.43 -31.70 -28.59
CA GLU A 735 2.66 -33.11 -28.23
C GLU A 735 4.15 -33.45 -28.13
N LYS A 736 5.00 -32.72 -28.87
CA LYS A 736 6.46 -32.87 -28.90
C LYS A 736 7.20 -31.93 -27.93
N GLY A 737 6.47 -31.17 -27.11
CA GLY A 737 7.03 -30.17 -26.19
C GLY A 737 7.47 -28.86 -26.85
N LEU A 738 7.10 -28.62 -28.11
CA LEU A 738 7.34 -27.35 -28.80
C LEU A 738 6.19 -26.38 -28.56
N HIS A 739 6.50 -25.19 -28.04
CA HIS A 739 5.58 -24.07 -27.89
C HIS A 739 5.94 -22.98 -28.89
N VAL A 740 4.95 -22.41 -29.59
CA VAL A 740 5.17 -21.36 -30.58
C VAL A 740 4.53 -20.06 -30.11
N VAL A 741 5.28 -18.96 -30.23
CA VAL A 741 4.80 -17.60 -29.97
C VAL A 741 5.13 -16.76 -31.19
N VAL A 742 4.11 -16.16 -31.81
CA VAL A 742 4.29 -15.33 -32.99
C VAL A 742 3.82 -13.91 -32.72
N THR A 743 4.50 -12.94 -33.31
CA THR A 743 4.00 -11.56 -33.37
C THR A 743 3.51 -11.23 -34.77
N SER A 744 2.48 -10.38 -34.86
CA SER A 744 1.94 -9.90 -36.13
C SER A 744 1.50 -8.45 -36.03
N LEU A 745 1.46 -7.74 -37.17
CA LEU A 745 0.90 -6.39 -37.23
C LEU A 745 -0.63 -6.40 -37.15
N ARG A 746 -1.28 -7.44 -37.68
CA ARG A 746 -2.74 -7.59 -37.77
C ARG A 746 -3.15 -9.05 -37.61
N TRP A 747 -4.45 -9.30 -37.49
CA TRP A 747 -5.03 -10.65 -37.45
C TRP A 747 -5.13 -11.34 -38.84
N ASN A 748 -4.29 -10.95 -39.80
CA ASN A 748 -4.25 -11.50 -41.18
C ASN A 748 -3.49 -12.82 -41.29
N LEU A 749 -3.40 -13.59 -40.20
CA LEU A 749 -2.75 -14.90 -40.16
C LEU A 749 -3.51 -15.89 -41.06
N ARG A 750 -2.79 -16.82 -41.69
CA ARG A 750 -3.43 -17.95 -42.38
C ARG A 750 -4.35 -18.71 -41.41
N PRO A 751 -5.56 -19.11 -41.83
CA PRO A 751 -6.51 -19.79 -40.95
C PRO A 751 -5.90 -20.99 -40.21
N SER A 752 -5.13 -21.83 -40.92
CA SER A 752 -4.46 -23.00 -40.34
C SER A 752 -3.49 -22.66 -39.20
N LEU A 753 -2.83 -21.50 -39.25
CA LEU A 753 -1.97 -21.05 -38.15
C LEU A 753 -2.81 -20.45 -37.01
N ARG A 754 -3.75 -19.57 -37.37
CA ARG A 754 -4.62 -18.87 -36.41
C ARG A 754 -5.38 -19.83 -35.50
N ASP A 755 -5.88 -20.93 -36.04
CA ASP A 755 -6.68 -21.91 -35.30
C ASP A 755 -5.86 -22.65 -34.22
N VAL A 756 -4.54 -22.76 -34.39
CA VAL A 756 -3.64 -23.38 -33.41
C VAL A 756 -3.18 -22.36 -32.34
N LEU A 757 -3.15 -21.07 -32.67
CA LEU A 757 -2.79 -19.97 -31.77
C LEU A 757 -3.95 -19.58 -30.84
N THR A 758 -4.22 -20.44 -29.87
CA THR A 758 -5.33 -20.28 -28.90
C THR A 758 -5.04 -19.27 -27.79
N GLY A 759 -3.77 -18.97 -27.51
CA GLY A 759 -3.37 -17.86 -26.66
C GLY A 759 -3.33 -16.57 -27.49
N GLN A 760 -4.09 -15.55 -27.09
CA GLN A 760 -4.22 -14.33 -27.87
C GLN A 760 -4.04 -13.11 -26.99
N MET A 761 -3.23 -12.17 -27.44
CA MET A 761 -3.02 -10.88 -26.80
C MET A 761 -2.96 -9.79 -27.86
N GLU A 762 -3.67 -8.70 -27.63
CA GLU A 762 -3.72 -7.57 -28.55
C GLU A 762 -3.05 -6.36 -27.91
N LEU A 763 -1.95 -5.89 -28.47
CA LEU A 763 -1.46 -4.56 -28.15
C LEU A 763 -2.29 -3.52 -28.91
N ARG A 764 -1.95 -2.24 -28.75
CA ARG A 764 -2.65 -1.15 -29.45
C ARG A 764 -2.80 -1.43 -30.95
N MET A 765 -4.04 -1.33 -31.44
CA MET A 765 -4.38 -1.43 -32.86
C MET A 765 -5.72 -0.74 -33.15
N THR A 766 -6.09 -0.64 -34.43
CA THR A 766 -7.39 -0.12 -34.84
C THR A 766 -8.52 -1.00 -34.28
N PRO A 767 -9.56 -0.42 -33.64
CA PRO A 767 -10.68 -1.21 -33.10
C PRO A 767 -11.41 -2.09 -34.12
N LEU A 768 -11.38 -1.75 -35.41
CA LEU A 768 -12.01 -2.58 -36.46
C LEU A 768 -11.26 -3.89 -36.72
N ASP A 769 -9.95 -3.88 -36.54
CA ASP A 769 -9.06 -5.03 -36.77
C ASP A 769 -9.00 -5.96 -35.55
N SER A 770 -9.46 -5.49 -34.39
CA SER A 770 -9.40 -6.17 -33.10
C SER A 770 -10.58 -7.13 -32.87
N VAL A 771 -10.30 -8.20 -32.11
CA VAL A 771 -11.31 -9.10 -31.53
C VAL A 771 -12.04 -8.40 -30.37
N PHE A 772 -11.33 -7.60 -29.58
CA PHE A 772 -11.85 -6.82 -28.45
C PHE A 772 -12.08 -5.35 -28.79
N ARG A 773 -12.98 -5.10 -29.74
CA ARG A 773 -13.23 -3.75 -30.31
C ARG A 773 -13.50 -2.68 -29.26
N ASP A 774 -14.35 -2.98 -28.28
CA ASP A 774 -14.74 -2.01 -27.27
C ASP A 774 -13.58 -1.69 -26.32
N ALA A 775 -12.79 -2.69 -25.93
CA ALA A 775 -11.61 -2.50 -25.10
C ALA A 775 -10.53 -1.65 -25.81
N GLN A 776 -10.38 -1.80 -27.13
CA GLN A 776 -9.44 -0.99 -27.92
C GLN A 776 -9.87 0.47 -28.06
N LYS A 777 -11.18 0.80 -28.05
CA LYS A 777 -11.63 2.20 -28.14
C LYS A 777 -11.10 3.05 -26.99
N SER A 778 -11.08 2.47 -25.79
CA SER A 778 -10.61 3.10 -24.55
C SER A 778 -9.16 2.76 -24.21
N LEU A 779 -8.39 2.14 -25.12
CA LEU A 779 -7.01 1.77 -24.86
C LEU A 779 -6.07 2.97 -25.15
N PRO A 780 -5.26 3.44 -24.18
CA PRO A 780 -4.26 4.48 -24.43
C PRO A 780 -3.22 4.05 -25.47
N ASP A 781 -2.72 5.01 -26.24
CA ASP A 781 -1.66 4.79 -27.24
C ASP A 781 -0.28 4.87 -26.59
N LEU A 782 0.04 3.86 -25.76
CA LEU A 782 1.30 3.75 -25.03
C LEU A 782 1.99 2.41 -25.35
N PRO A 783 3.32 2.36 -25.42
CA PRO A 783 4.04 1.10 -25.60
C PRO A 783 3.78 0.10 -24.45
N GLY A 784 3.50 -1.15 -24.80
CA GLY A 784 3.19 -2.19 -23.82
C GLY A 784 1.78 -2.15 -23.25
N ARG A 785 1.00 -1.12 -23.60
CA ARG A 785 -0.44 -1.09 -23.31
C ARG A 785 -1.17 -2.03 -24.27
N GLY A 786 -2.02 -2.88 -23.72
CA GLY A 786 -2.72 -3.89 -24.50
C GLY A 786 -4.02 -4.37 -23.87
N VAL A 787 -4.59 -5.39 -24.49
CA VAL A 787 -5.79 -6.10 -24.10
C VAL A 787 -5.42 -7.59 -23.97
N SER A 788 -5.73 -8.17 -22.82
CA SER A 788 -5.51 -9.58 -22.54
C SER A 788 -6.45 -10.49 -23.33
N HIS A 789 -6.23 -11.80 -23.26
CA HIS A 789 -7.15 -12.81 -23.78
C HIS A 789 -8.57 -12.75 -23.16
N ARG A 790 -8.77 -11.98 -22.09
CA ARG A 790 -10.08 -11.78 -21.42
C ARG A 790 -10.76 -10.47 -21.84
N GLY A 791 -10.15 -9.70 -22.74
CA GLY A 791 -10.67 -8.39 -23.13
C GLY A 791 -10.40 -7.29 -22.09
N LYS A 792 -9.44 -7.48 -21.18
CA LYS A 792 -9.11 -6.53 -20.10
C LYS A 792 -7.82 -5.79 -20.39
N HIS A 793 -7.71 -4.54 -19.96
CA HIS A 793 -6.52 -3.73 -20.21
C HIS A 793 -5.32 -4.28 -19.44
N VAL A 794 -4.16 -4.30 -20.08
CA VAL A 794 -2.89 -4.75 -19.48
C VAL A 794 -1.79 -3.71 -19.70
N GLN A 795 -0.82 -3.67 -18.79
CA GLN A 795 0.48 -3.02 -19.00
C GLN A 795 1.55 -4.09 -18.95
N ILE A 796 2.30 -4.23 -20.03
CA ILE A 796 3.46 -5.11 -20.09
C ILE A 796 4.66 -4.42 -19.47
N ALA A 797 5.46 -5.18 -18.75
CA ALA A 797 6.69 -4.70 -18.15
C ALA A 797 7.72 -4.38 -19.22
N CYS A 798 8.37 -3.22 -19.13
CA CYS A 798 9.54 -2.90 -19.91
C CYS A 798 10.79 -3.44 -19.21
N SER A 799 11.71 -3.98 -20.01
CA SER A 799 12.99 -4.51 -19.55
C SER A 799 14.14 -3.77 -20.22
N ALA A 800 15.18 -3.53 -19.43
CA ALA A 800 16.45 -2.95 -19.82
C ALA A 800 17.56 -4.00 -19.80
N ALA A 801 18.75 -3.63 -20.29
CA ALA A 801 19.91 -4.54 -20.33
C ALA A 801 20.31 -5.09 -18.95
N GLN A 802 20.09 -4.31 -17.89
CA GLN A 802 20.33 -4.74 -16.50
C GLN A 802 19.42 -5.88 -16.07
N ASP A 803 18.18 -5.95 -16.57
CA ASP A 803 17.24 -7.01 -16.24
C ASP A 803 17.64 -8.32 -16.93
N VAL A 804 18.13 -8.25 -18.17
CA VAL A 804 18.72 -9.39 -18.90
C VAL A 804 19.92 -9.94 -18.15
N GLU A 805 20.81 -9.06 -17.69
CA GLU A 805 21.98 -9.45 -16.90
C GLU A 805 21.58 -10.05 -15.54
N HIS A 806 20.57 -9.50 -14.87
CA HIS A 806 20.04 -10.07 -13.64
C HIS A 806 19.52 -11.50 -13.86
N VAL A 807 18.68 -11.72 -14.88
CA VAL A 807 18.17 -13.05 -15.23
C VAL A 807 19.32 -14.00 -15.54
N ARG A 808 20.34 -13.57 -16.30
CA ARG A 808 21.53 -14.37 -16.59
C ARG A 808 22.26 -14.80 -15.31
N GLN A 809 22.45 -13.88 -14.36
CA GLN A 809 23.08 -14.19 -13.08
C GLN A 809 22.26 -15.17 -12.24
N VAL A 810 20.92 -15.02 -12.24
CA VAL A 810 20.02 -15.98 -11.58
C VAL A 810 20.15 -17.37 -12.20
N CYS A 811 20.18 -17.48 -13.52
CA CYS A 811 20.33 -18.76 -14.23
C CYS A 811 21.71 -19.38 -13.95
N HIS A 812 22.77 -18.57 -13.94
CA HIS A 812 24.12 -19.04 -13.59
C HIS A 812 24.20 -19.52 -12.13
N GLY A 813 23.55 -18.81 -11.20
CA GLY A 813 23.44 -19.22 -9.80
C GLY A 813 22.69 -20.54 -9.60
N ARG A 814 21.79 -20.89 -10.51
CA ARG A 814 21.09 -22.20 -10.56
C ARG A 814 21.89 -23.30 -11.28
N GLN A 815 23.02 -22.95 -11.89
CA GLN A 815 23.81 -23.85 -12.74
C GLN A 815 23.02 -24.36 -13.96
N ASP A 816 22.19 -23.51 -14.55
CA ASP A 816 21.49 -23.84 -15.79
C ASP A 816 22.50 -24.10 -16.93
N GLU A 817 22.24 -25.12 -17.76
CA GLU A 817 23.08 -25.48 -18.90
C GLU A 817 23.07 -24.38 -19.97
N GLU A 818 24.23 -24.07 -20.55
CA GLU A 818 24.36 -23.12 -21.65
C GLU A 818 23.95 -23.80 -22.96
N LEU A 819 22.69 -23.61 -23.35
CA LEU A 819 22.13 -24.20 -24.54
C LEU A 819 22.61 -23.43 -25.77
N SER A 820 22.84 -24.16 -26.86
CA SER A 820 23.18 -23.55 -28.16
C SER A 820 22.54 -24.32 -29.30
N MET A 821 22.06 -23.60 -30.32
CA MET A 821 21.59 -24.20 -31.56
C MET A 821 22.80 -24.75 -32.33
N ARG A 822 22.70 -25.99 -32.81
CA ARG A 822 23.78 -26.56 -33.62
C ARG A 822 23.93 -25.78 -34.92
N VAL A 823 25.12 -25.35 -35.25
CA VAL A 823 25.42 -24.66 -36.52
C VAL A 823 26.57 -25.36 -37.23
N LEU A 824 26.63 -25.19 -38.55
CA LEU A 824 27.77 -25.68 -39.31
C LEU A 824 29.05 -24.93 -38.88
N PRO A 825 30.09 -25.63 -38.41
CA PRO A 825 31.32 -25.03 -37.90
C PRO A 825 32.07 -24.29 -39.00
N GLN A 826 32.92 -23.30 -38.68
CA GLN A 826 33.64 -22.52 -39.71
C GLN A 826 34.75 -23.30 -40.42
N CYS A 827 35.33 -24.28 -39.72
CA CYS A 827 36.27 -25.26 -40.23
C CYS A 827 35.88 -26.59 -39.57
N ILE A 828 36.10 -27.71 -40.26
CA ILE A 828 35.98 -29.02 -39.64
C ILE A 828 37.04 -29.96 -40.19
N THR A 829 37.82 -30.53 -39.29
CA THR A 829 38.89 -31.46 -39.65
C THR A 829 38.38 -32.89 -39.77
N THR A 830 39.16 -33.74 -40.44
CA THR A 830 38.83 -35.17 -40.60
C THR A 830 38.72 -35.87 -39.25
N ARG A 831 39.51 -35.45 -38.26
CA ARG A 831 39.49 -35.98 -36.90
C ARG A 831 38.22 -35.58 -36.15
N GLU A 832 37.79 -34.32 -36.26
CA GLU A 832 36.59 -33.80 -35.60
C GLU A 832 35.30 -34.38 -36.20
N ALA A 833 35.26 -34.58 -37.52
CA ALA A 833 34.10 -35.16 -38.19
C ALA A 833 33.83 -36.61 -37.76
N ALA A 834 34.86 -37.34 -37.29
CA ALA A 834 34.81 -38.74 -36.85
C ALA A 834 34.10 -39.70 -37.84
N ALA A 835 34.08 -39.34 -39.12
CA ALA A 835 33.36 -40.04 -40.19
C ALA A 835 34.26 -40.10 -41.43
N PRO A 836 35.19 -41.08 -41.50
CA PRO A 836 36.21 -41.13 -42.56
C PRO A 836 35.63 -41.29 -43.97
N HIS A 837 34.38 -41.77 -44.09
CA HIS A 837 33.67 -41.94 -45.37
C HIS A 837 32.93 -40.69 -45.85
N ALA A 838 32.87 -39.63 -45.06
CA ALA A 838 32.21 -38.38 -45.43
C ALA A 838 33.21 -37.38 -46.02
N PHE A 839 32.76 -36.57 -46.98
CA PHE A 839 33.56 -35.46 -47.52
C PHE A 839 33.10 -34.10 -46.97
N ALA A 840 31.91 -34.04 -46.37
CA ALA A 840 31.35 -32.83 -45.80
C ALA A 840 30.47 -33.15 -44.59
N ILE A 841 30.08 -32.13 -43.82
CA ILE A 841 28.98 -32.20 -42.85
C ILE A 841 27.89 -31.23 -43.29
N GLY A 842 26.62 -31.62 -43.16
CA GLY A 842 25.51 -30.73 -43.44
C GLY A 842 24.15 -31.41 -43.50
N GLY A 843 23.25 -30.81 -44.28
CA GLY A 843 21.84 -31.20 -44.28
C GLY A 843 21.08 -30.74 -43.02
N PRO A 844 19.78 -31.07 -42.92
CA PRO A 844 18.91 -30.60 -41.84
C PRO A 844 19.36 -31.03 -40.43
N ARG A 845 20.09 -32.15 -40.33
CA ARG A 845 20.58 -32.72 -39.07
C ARG A 845 22.05 -32.43 -38.76
N LEU A 846 22.76 -31.75 -39.67
CA LEU A 846 24.21 -31.53 -39.58
C LEU A 846 24.99 -32.85 -39.42
N GLU A 847 24.67 -33.81 -40.27
CA GLU A 847 25.29 -35.14 -40.26
C GLU A 847 26.41 -35.23 -41.30
N PRO A 848 27.33 -36.22 -41.17
CA PRO A 848 28.32 -36.49 -42.19
C PRO A 848 27.68 -36.84 -43.54
N VAL A 849 28.09 -36.14 -44.59
CA VAL A 849 27.60 -36.28 -45.97
C VAL A 849 28.66 -37.02 -46.79
N ALA A 850 28.25 -38.14 -47.37
CA ALA A 850 29.05 -38.93 -48.31
C ALA A 850 28.49 -38.81 -49.73
N TRP A 851 29.36 -38.88 -50.73
CA TRP A 851 28.94 -38.93 -52.12
C TRP A 851 28.48 -40.34 -52.49
N ASN A 852 27.25 -40.48 -52.99
CA ASN A 852 26.73 -41.74 -53.52
C ASN A 852 27.02 -41.88 -55.02
N TRP A 853 28.22 -42.35 -55.37
CA TRP A 853 28.63 -42.52 -56.77
C TRP A 853 27.92 -43.68 -57.51
N MET A 854 27.15 -44.53 -56.81
CA MET A 854 26.30 -45.53 -57.45
C MET A 854 25.08 -44.90 -58.12
N GLU A 855 24.56 -43.82 -57.54
CA GLU A 855 23.36 -43.10 -58.00
C GLU A 855 23.73 -41.91 -58.88
N PHE A 856 24.76 -41.16 -58.50
CA PHE A 856 25.32 -40.05 -59.26
C PHE A 856 26.79 -40.33 -59.57
N PRO A 857 27.10 -41.01 -60.70
CA PRO A 857 28.46 -41.43 -61.08
C PRO A 857 29.49 -40.31 -61.16
N HIS A 858 29.06 -39.06 -61.29
CA HIS A 858 29.95 -37.92 -61.43
C HIS A 858 29.78 -36.93 -60.28
N PHE A 859 30.85 -36.21 -59.94
CA PHE A 859 30.88 -35.17 -58.94
C PHE A 859 31.53 -33.92 -59.52
N VAL A 860 30.88 -32.77 -59.39
CA VAL A 860 31.42 -31.51 -59.90
C VAL A 860 31.34 -30.43 -58.84
N ALA A 861 32.50 -29.92 -58.43
CA ALA A 861 32.63 -28.75 -57.57
C ALA A 861 32.77 -27.48 -58.43
N VAL A 862 31.92 -26.48 -58.18
CA VAL A 862 31.97 -25.20 -58.89
C VAL A 862 32.07 -24.05 -57.89
N GLY A 863 33.01 -23.14 -58.09
CA GLY A 863 33.17 -21.95 -57.26
C GLY A 863 34.13 -20.92 -57.82
N GLN A 864 34.21 -19.75 -57.19
CA GLN A 864 35.21 -18.74 -57.53
C GLN A 864 36.61 -19.15 -57.03
N SER A 865 37.64 -18.39 -57.41
CA SER A 865 38.99 -18.62 -56.88
C SER A 865 39.01 -18.49 -55.35
N ARG A 866 39.71 -19.39 -54.66
CA ARG A 866 39.77 -19.48 -53.17
C ARG A 866 38.44 -19.85 -52.49
N ALA A 867 37.46 -20.38 -53.20
CA ALA A 867 36.21 -20.85 -52.59
C ALA A 867 36.35 -22.21 -51.86
N GLY A 868 37.49 -22.92 -52.05
CA GLY A 868 37.75 -24.24 -51.46
C GLY A 868 37.52 -25.43 -52.41
N ALA A 869 37.56 -25.24 -53.74
CA ALA A 869 37.29 -26.30 -54.71
C ALA A 869 38.35 -27.42 -54.69
N THR A 870 39.63 -27.06 -54.65
CA THR A 870 40.75 -28.01 -54.47
C THR A 870 40.58 -28.80 -53.17
N THR A 871 40.30 -28.11 -52.06
CA THR A 871 40.05 -28.76 -50.75
C THR A 871 38.87 -29.73 -50.79
N ALA A 872 37.79 -29.37 -51.51
CA ALA A 872 36.66 -30.27 -51.71
C ALA A 872 37.04 -31.54 -52.48
N LEU A 873 37.86 -31.43 -53.54
CA LEU A 873 38.37 -32.60 -54.25
C LEU A 873 39.22 -33.49 -53.34
N ARG A 874 40.13 -32.90 -52.55
CA ARG A 874 40.94 -33.66 -51.58
C ARG A 874 40.07 -34.43 -50.59
N SER A 875 39.04 -33.78 -50.06
CA SER A 875 38.11 -34.39 -49.12
C SER A 875 37.31 -35.53 -49.75
N VAL A 876 36.83 -35.36 -50.98
CA VAL A 876 36.15 -36.41 -51.74
C VAL A 876 37.09 -37.57 -52.04
N MET A 877 38.35 -37.33 -52.44
CA MET A 877 39.35 -38.38 -52.66
C MET A 877 39.62 -39.20 -51.39
N ASN A 878 39.70 -38.53 -50.24
CA ASN A 878 39.86 -39.21 -48.95
C ASN A 878 38.62 -40.05 -48.59
N SER A 879 37.43 -39.52 -48.83
CA SER A 879 36.14 -40.21 -48.65
C SER A 879 36.01 -41.45 -49.55
N ILE A 880 36.49 -41.37 -50.80
CA ILE A 880 36.50 -42.52 -51.74
C ILE A 880 37.42 -43.62 -51.20
N ARG A 881 38.68 -43.29 -50.88
CA ARG A 881 39.67 -44.27 -50.42
C ARG A 881 39.30 -44.97 -49.13
N SER A 882 38.66 -44.25 -48.21
CA SER A 882 38.23 -44.85 -46.97
C SER A 882 37.09 -45.84 -47.19
N ARG A 883 36.19 -45.58 -48.15
CA ARG A 883 35.01 -46.40 -48.44
C ARG A 883 35.32 -47.55 -49.40
N ASP A 884 36.26 -47.38 -50.33
CA ASP A 884 36.79 -48.42 -51.21
C ASP A 884 38.33 -48.29 -51.34
N PRO A 885 39.09 -49.08 -50.56
CA PRO A 885 40.55 -49.10 -50.64
C PRO A 885 41.10 -49.66 -51.96
N GLU A 886 40.31 -50.40 -52.74
CA GLU A 886 40.74 -50.97 -54.02
C GLU A 886 40.49 -50.00 -55.19
N ALA A 887 39.76 -48.89 -54.98
CA ALA A 887 39.47 -47.89 -55.98
C ALA A 887 40.73 -47.25 -56.59
N VAL A 888 40.76 -47.16 -57.91
CA VAL A 888 41.85 -46.51 -58.65
C VAL A 888 41.51 -45.03 -58.82
N VAL A 889 42.31 -44.16 -58.20
CA VAL A 889 42.16 -42.71 -58.31
C VAL A 889 43.27 -42.15 -59.22
N ILE A 890 42.87 -41.54 -60.34
CA ILE A 890 43.78 -40.93 -61.32
C ILE A 890 43.55 -39.42 -61.27
N ALA A 891 44.50 -38.66 -60.75
CA ALA A 891 44.33 -37.23 -60.51
C ALA A 891 45.32 -36.36 -61.30
N THR A 892 44.88 -35.21 -61.82
CA THR A 892 45.76 -34.17 -62.39
C THR A 892 45.27 -32.78 -61.98
N ASP A 893 46.19 -31.82 -61.96
CA ASP A 893 45.89 -30.42 -61.67
C ASP A 893 46.83 -29.50 -62.45
N ALA A 894 46.29 -28.51 -63.15
CA ALA A 894 47.06 -27.51 -63.88
C ALA A 894 47.91 -26.61 -62.95
N ARG A 895 47.47 -26.41 -61.70
CA ARG A 895 48.08 -25.52 -60.70
C ARG A 895 48.90 -26.23 -59.63
N ARG A 896 48.93 -27.57 -59.66
CA ARG A 896 49.66 -28.41 -58.70
C ARG A 896 49.21 -28.28 -57.24
N GLY A 897 48.00 -27.79 -56.99
CA GLY A 897 47.30 -27.81 -55.70
C GLY A 897 46.90 -29.21 -55.21
N LEU A 898 46.97 -30.27 -56.03
CA LEU A 898 46.82 -31.67 -55.58
C LEU A 898 48.15 -32.41 -55.29
N LEU A 899 49.29 -31.68 -55.22
CA LEU A 899 50.59 -32.26 -54.91
C LEU A 899 50.62 -33.00 -53.57
N GLY A 900 51.27 -34.16 -53.55
CA GLY A 900 51.45 -34.98 -52.34
C GLY A 900 50.33 -35.98 -52.08
N ILE A 901 49.27 -35.99 -52.90
CA ILE A 901 48.19 -36.97 -52.81
C ILE A 901 48.52 -38.16 -53.70
N ASP A 902 48.30 -39.37 -53.19
CA ASP A 902 48.49 -40.61 -53.96
C ASP A 902 47.66 -40.59 -55.27
N GLY A 903 48.12 -41.23 -56.34
CA GLY A 903 47.44 -41.19 -57.65
C GLY A 903 47.48 -39.85 -58.41
N TYR A 904 48.13 -38.80 -57.88
CA TYR A 904 48.41 -37.57 -58.62
C TYR A 904 49.48 -37.77 -59.69
N MET A 905 49.23 -37.29 -60.89
CA MET A 905 50.11 -37.39 -62.06
C MET A 905 50.23 -36.03 -62.76
N VAL A 906 51.35 -35.81 -63.45
CA VAL A 906 51.50 -34.63 -64.32
C VAL A 906 50.60 -34.82 -65.54
N ALA A 907 50.06 -33.73 -66.11
CA ALA A 907 49.05 -33.76 -67.18
C ALA A 907 49.35 -34.70 -68.37
N GLN A 908 50.63 -34.88 -68.73
CA GLN A 908 51.03 -35.75 -69.83
C GLN A 908 50.88 -37.25 -69.46
N ASP A 909 51.35 -37.63 -68.27
CA ASP A 909 51.22 -38.99 -67.73
C ASP A 909 49.76 -39.32 -67.41
N PHE A 910 49.00 -38.33 -66.94
CA PHE A 910 47.57 -38.45 -66.70
C PHE A 910 46.81 -38.89 -67.97
N ARG A 911 47.04 -38.21 -69.11
CA ARG A 911 46.38 -38.58 -70.37
C ARG A 911 46.72 -39.99 -70.81
N GLN A 912 47.99 -40.38 -70.73
CA GLN A 912 48.43 -41.73 -71.09
C GLN A 912 47.79 -42.79 -70.17
N CYS A 913 47.67 -42.50 -68.88
CA CYS A 913 47.02 -43.39 -67.91
C CYS A 913 45.52 -43.55 -68.23
N VAL A 914 44.81 -42.45 -68.49
CA VAL A 914 43.38 -42.46 -68.87
C VAL A 914 43.17 -43.22 -70.19
N GLU A 915 44.02 -43.03 -71.19
CA GLU A 915 43.99 -43.79 -72.44
C GLU A 915 44.21 -45.30 -72.22
N GLY A 916 45.11 -45.67 -71.31
CA GLY A 916 45.35 -47.07 -70.94
C GLY A 916 44.12 -47.77 -70.37
N TRP A 917 43.33 -47.05 -69.56
CA TRP A 917 42.09 -47.57 -68.97
C TRP A 917 40.92 -47.69 -69.94
N MET A 918 40.97 -47.01 -71.10
CA MET A 918 39.88 -47.08 -72.08
C MET A 918 39.59 -48.50 -72.56
N THR A 919 40.62 -49.32 -72.78
CA THR A 919 40.43 -50.69 -73.27
C THR A 919 39.63 -51.50 -72.25
N THR A 920 40.06 -51.47 -70.99
CA THR A 920 39.39 -52.16 -69.88
C THR A 920 37.97 -51.65 -69.66
N LEU A 921 37.75 -50.34 -69.66
CA LEU A 921 36.42 -49.76 -69.45
C LEU A 921 35.44 -50.04 -70.61
N ARG A 922 35.94 -50.13 -71.86
CA ARG A 922 35.13 -50.55 -73.02
C ARG A 922 34.69 -52.01 -72.91
N GLU A 923 35.56 -52.89 -72.44
CA GLU A 923 35.23 -54.31 -72.23
C GLU A 923 34.19 -54.52 -71.12
N ARG A 924 34.08 -53.57 -70.18
CA ARG A 924 33.04 -53.59 -69.14
C ARG A 924 31.65 -53.19 -69.63
N ILE A 925 31.51 -52.61 -70.83
CA ILE A 925 30.20 -52.18 -71.34
C ILE A 925 29.29 -53.43 -71.47
N PRO A 926 28.08 -53.41 -70.87
CA PRO A 926 27.21 -54.57 -70.84
C PRO A 926 26.82 -55.01 -72.26
N GLY A 927 27.13 -56.26 -72.59
CA GLY A 927 26.71 -56.90 -73.83
C GLY A 927 25.26 -57.40 -73.78
N PRO A 928 24.72 -57.90 -74.91
CA PRO A 928 23.34 -58.39 -74.99
C PRO A 928 23.06 -59.62 -74.11
N ASP A 929 24.10 -60.32 -73.64
CA ASP A 929 24.00 -61.53 -72.81
C ASP A 929 23.90 -61.22 -71.30
N VAL A 930 23.99 -59.96 -70.88
CA VAL A 930 23.91 -59.55 -69.48
C VAL A 930 22.44 -59.49 -69.03
N SER A 931 22.06 -60.31 -68.05
CA SER A 931 20.71 -60.30 -67.49
C SER A 931 20.44 -59.05 -66.65
N SER A 932 19.17 -58.69 -66.44
CA SER A 932 18.79 -57.52 -65.62
C SER A 932 19.27 -57.63 -64.16
N GLU A 933 19.34 -58.84 -63.61
CA GLU A 933 19.86 -59.09 -62.26
C GLU A 933 21.38 -58.88 -62.20
N GLN A 934 22.11 -59.36 -63.21
CA GLN A 934 23.56 -59.10 -63.33
C GLN A 934 23.84 -57.61 -63.59
N LEU A 935 22.98 -56.93 -64.36
CA LEU A 935 23.09 -55.50 -64.65
C LEU A 935 22.97 -54.69 -63.35
N ALA A 936 21.95 -54.97 -62.54
CA ALA A 936 21.72 -54.30 -61.26
C ALA A 936 22.84 -54.58 -60.24
N ALA A 937 23.40 -55.79 -60.25
CA ALA A 937 24.46 -56.20 -59.32
C ALA A 937 25.89 -55.87 -59.81
N ARG A 938 26.08 -55.34 -61.02
CA ARG A 938 27.38 -55.11 -61.67
C ARG A 938 28.29 -56.34 -61.71
N SER A 939 27.72 -57.53 -61.83
CA SER A 939 28.44 -58.79 -61.59
C SER A 939 29.06 -59.44 -62.83
N TRP A 940 28.94 -58.83 -64.03
CA TRP A 940 29.51 -59.39 -65.28
C TRP A 940 30.97 -58.98 -65.52
N TRP A 941 31.48 -58.04 -64.72
CA TRP A 941 32.89 -57.67 -64.69
C TRP A 941 33.41 -57.65 -63.25
N SER A 942 34.73 -57.75 -63.09
CA SER A 942 35.41 -57.66 -61.80
C SER A 942 36.63 -56.76 -61.92
N GLY A 943 36.92 -55.99 -60.86
CA GLY A 943 38.08 -55.10 -60.80
C GLY A 943 37.74 -53.81 -60.06
N PRO A 944 38.69 -52.88 -59.97
CA PRO A 944 38.47 -51.64 -59.24
C PRO A 944 37.57 -50.68 -60.02
N GLU A 945 36.83 -49.83 -59.28
CA GLU A 945 36.23 -48.63 -59.84
C GLU A 945 37.31 -47.58 -60.13
N VAL A 946 37.10 -46.79 -61.18
CA VAL A 946 38.08 -45.83 -61.70
C VAL A 946 37.55 -44.41 -61.53
N PHE A 947 38.22 -43.63 -60.69
CA PHE A 947 37.90 -42.24 -60.40
C PHE A 947 38.90 -41.31 -61.10
N VAL A 948 38.42 -40.57 -62.10
CA VAL A 948 39.20 -39.58 -62.83
C VAL A 948 38.96 -38.22 -62.20
N VAL A 949 39.97 -37.72 -61.47
CA VAL A 949 39.91 -36.47 -60.71
C VAL A 949 40.66 -35.38 -61.45
N VAL A 950 40.01 -34.25 -61.71
CA VAL A 950 40.67 -33.10 -62.37
C VAL A 950 40.34 -31.80 -61.65
N ASP A 951 41.38 -31.17 -61.12
CA ASP A 951 41.29 -29.80 -60.61
C ASP A 951 41.55 -28.78 -61.74
N ASP A 952 40.86 -27.64 -61.67
CA ASP A 952 40.81 -26.59 -62.70
C ASP A 952 40.52 -27.16 -64.11
N SER A 953 39.42 -27.92 -64.26
CA SER A 953 39.08 -28.61 -65.52
C SER A 953 38.75 -27.69 -66.71
N ASP A 954 38.88 -26.38 -66.54
CA ASP A 954 38.69 -25.37 -67.58
C ASP A 954 39.89 -25.30 -68.56
N THR A 955 41.07 -25.83 -68.19
CA THR A 955 42.30 -25.76 -69.01
C THR A 955 42.50 -26.92 -70.00
N ASP A 956 41.42 -27.60 -70.40
CA ASP A 956 41.39 -28.80 -71.26
C ASP A 956 42.44 -29.90 -70.88
N PRO A 957 42.06 -30.80 -69.96
CA PRO A 957 42.91 -31.91 -69.54
C PRO A 957 42.99 -33.05 -70.56
N GLY A 958 42.22 -33.02 -71.66
CA GLY A 958 42.13 -34.12 -72.63
C GLY A 958 41.10 -35.20 -72.25
N LEU A 959 40.01 -34.81 -71.58
CA LEU A 959 38.94 -35.73 -71.15
C LEU A 959 37.97 -36.16 -72.27
N ASP A 960 38.05 -35.54 -73.46
CA ASP A 960 37.17 -35.85 -74.60
C ASP A 960 37.26 -37.32 -75.02
N VAL A 961 38.39 -37.96 -74.74
CA VAL A 961 38.65 -39.38 -74.99
C VAL A 961 37.65 -40.29 -74.25
N LEU A 962 37.08 -39.84 -73.12
CA LEU A 962 36.11 -40.58 -72.31
C LEU A 962 34.66 -40.41 -72.78
N LEU A 963 34.35 -39.45 -73.67
CA LEU A 963 32.98 -39.15 -74.13
C LEU A 963 32.17 -40.39 -74.55
N PRO A 964 32.71 -41.37 -75.31
CA PRO A 964 31.95 -42.54 -75.73
C PRO A 964 31.53 -43.47 -74.57
N LEU A 965 32.18 -43.37 -73.41
CA LEU A 965 31.95 -44.23 -72.25
C LEU A 965 30.97 -43.64 -71.24
N LEU A 966 30.78 -42.32 -71.25
CA LEU A 966 29.97 -41.61 -70.25
C LEU A 966 28.51 -42.09 -70.15
N PRO A 967 27.82 -42.46 -71.26
CA PRO A 967 26.47 -43.01 -71.16
C PRO A 967 26.38 -44.29 -70.32
N TYR A 968 27.49 -45.04 -70.19
CA TYR A 968 27.59 -46.30 -69.45
C TYR A 968 28.40 -46.15 -68.15
N ALA A 969 28.75 -44.93 -67.74
CA ALA A 969 29.70 -44.66 -66.65
C ALA A 969 29.34 -45.37 -65.34
N ALA A 970 28.05 -45.34 -64.98
CA ALA A 970 27.51 -46.05 -63.82
C ALA A 970 27.79 -47.55 -63.89
N ASP A 971 27.54 -48.19 -65.04
CA ASP A 971 27.59 -49.64 -65.18
C ASP A 971 29.02 -50.20 -65.24
N ILE A 972 29.95 -49.42 -65.78
CA ILE A 972 31.36 -49.83 -65.99
C ILE A 972 32.31 -49.43 -64.85
N GLY A 973 31.80 -48.74 -63.83
CA GLY A 973 32.59 -48.25 -62.70
C GLY A 973 33.53 -47.10 -63.08
N LEU A 974 33.07 -46.19 -63.94
CA LEU A 974 33.81 -44.98 -64.33
C LEU A 974 33.19 -43.74 -63.65
N HIS A 975 34.01 -42.99 -62.93
CA HIS A 975 33.57 -41.82 -62.18
C HIS A 975 34.42 -40.60 -62.54
N LEU A 976 33.76 -39.44 -62.72
CA LEU A 976 34.45 -38.17 -62.98
C LEU A 976 34.29 -37.27 -61.77
N VAL A 977 35.39 -36.73 -61.27
CA VAL A 977 35.40 -35.78 -60.14
C VAL A 977 36.10 -34.50 -60.60
N LEU A 978 35.34 -33.45 -60.87
CA LEU A 978 35.86 -32.23 -61.50
C LEU A 978 35.73 -31.02 -60.58
N ALA A 979 36.74 -30.15 -60.55
CA ALA A 979 36.61 -28.80 -60.02
C ALA A 979 36.68 -27.76 -61.14
N ARG A 980 35.75 -26.81 -61.13
CA ARG A 980 35.60 -25.77 -62.16
C ARG A 980 35.39 -24.39 -61.56
N ARG A 981 35.75 -23.36 -62.33
CA ARG A 981 35.49 -21.97 -61.95
C ARG A 981 34.06 -21.57 -62.31
N SER A 982 33.41 -20.80 -61.44
CA SER A 982 32.04 -20.31 -61.67
C SER A 982 31.91 -19.38 -62.88
N GLY A 983 32.84 -18.43 -63.06
CA GLY A 983 32.80 -17.44 -64.14
C GLY A 983 32.71 -18.00 -65.56
N PRO A 984 33.60 -18.92 -65.99
CA PRO A 984 33.52 -19.55 -67.31
C PRO A 984 32.40 -20.60 -67.42
N PHE A 985 31.76 -20.98 -66.31
CA PHE A 985 30.88 -22.15 -66.25
C PHE A 985 29.71 -22.07 -67.23
N GLN A 986 29.03 -20.92 -67.33
CA GLN A 986 27.86 -20.75 -68.23
C GLN A 986 28.16 -21.05 -69.70
N ARG A 987 29.38 -20.75 -70.17
CA ARG A 987 29.77 -21.06 -71.54
C ARG A 987 30.21 -22.50 -71.67
N SER A 988 30.92 -23.00 -70.66
CA SER A 988 31.43 -24.38 -70.64
C SER A 988 30.35 -25.44 -70.40
N SER A 989 29.18 -25.08 -69.86
CA SER A 989 28.07 -26.01 -69.66
C SER A 989 27.49 -26.57 -70.96
N PHE A 990 27.81 -25.93 -72.10
CA PHE A 990 27.46 -26.40 -73.44
C PHE A 990 28.52 -27.30 -74.09
N GLN A 991 29.66 -27.53 -73.43
CA GLN A 991 30.67 -28.46 -73.93
C GLN A 991 30.12 -29.90 -73.90
N PRO A 992 30.44 -30.75 -74.90
CA PRO A 992 29.93 -32.12 -74.98
C PRO A 992 30.13 -32.94 -73.72
N LEU A 993 31.30 -32.80 -73.08
CA LEU A 993 31.64 -33.50 -71.83
C LEU A 993 30.67 -33.15 -70.71
N MET A 994 30.40 -31.86 -70.50
CA MET A 994 29.47 -31.41 -69.44
C MET A 994 28.04 -31.79 -69.75
N GLN A 995 27.61 -31.72 -71.01
CA GLN A 995 26.27 -32.13 -71.40
C GLN A 995 26.03 -33.63 -71.15
N ALA A 996 27.04 -34.47 -71.39
CA ALA A 996 26.95 -35.91 -71.19
C ALA A 996 26.79 -36.31 -69.72
N ILE A 997 27.43 -35.58 -68.79
CA ILE A 997 27.41 -35.92 -67.36
C ILE A 997 26.38 -35.14 -66.54
N ARG A 998 25.81 -34.05 -67.08
CA ARG A 998 25.02 -33.06 -66.31
C ARG A 998 23.96 -33.67 -65.41
N ASP A 999 23.17 -34.59 -65.94
CA ASP A 999 22.01 -35.18 -65.25
C ASP A 999 22.41 -36.36 -64.34
N GLN A 1000 23.66 -36.81 -64.42
CA GLN A 1000 24.25 -37.91 -63.62
C GLN A 1000 25.28 -37.38 -62.59
N THR A 1001 25.28 -36.07 -62.34
CA THR A 1001 26.27 -35.37 -61.52
C THR A 1001 25.69 -34.96 -60.17
N ALA A 1002 26.41 -35.27 -59.09
CA ALA A 1002 26.26 -34.60 -57.81
C ALA A 1002 27.03 -33.28 -57.82
N TRP A 1003 26.36 -32.17 -57.53
CA TRP A 1003 26.93 -30.83 -57.65
C TRP A 1003 27.31 -30.27 -56.28
N LEU A 1004 28.51 -29.71 -56.17
CA LEU A 1004 28.95 -28.95 -55.00
C LEU A 1004 29.19 -27.49 -55.40
N LEU A 1005 28.26 -26.62 -55.01
CA LEU A 1005 28.28 -25.20 -55.37
C LEU A 1005 28.86 -24.38 -54.23
N LEU A 1006 30.15 -24.07 -54.35
CA LEU A 1006 30.92 -23.27 -53.40
C LEU A 1006 30.59 -21.78 -53.55
N SER A 1007 31.30 -20.92 -52.82
CA SER A 1007 31.14 -19.46 -52.92
C SER A 1007 31.35 -18.98 -54.36
N GLY A 1008 30.46 -18.12 -54.85
CA GLY A 1008 30.55 -17.49 -56.17
C GLY A 1008 29.63 -16.28 -56.30
N PRO A 1009 29.89 -15.37 -57.25
CA PRO A 1009 29.06 -14.20 -57.44
C PRO A 1009 27.71 -14.56 -58.07
N ARG A 1010 26.66 -13.80 -57.73
CA ARG A 1010 25.30 -14.03 -58.25
C ARG A 1010 25.19 -13.81 -59.76
N GLU A 1011 26.04 -12.96 -60.34
CA GLU A 1011 26.07 -12.72 -61.80
C GLU A 1011 26.47 -13.94 -62.63
N ASP A 1012 27.14 -14.95 -62.04
CA ASP A 1012 27.52 -16.19 -62.73
C ASP A 1012 26.31 -17.10 -63.02
N GLY A 1013 25.12 -16.73 -62.55
CA GLY A 1013 23.85 -17.41 -62.84
C GLY A 1013 23.64 -18.73 -62.10
N PRO A 1014 22.48 -19.38 -62.31
CA PRO A 1014 22.14 -20.61 -61.61
C PRO A 1014 22.86 -21.84 -62.18
N ILE A 1015 23.30 -22.74 -61.30
CA ILE A 1015 23.90 -24.03 -61.62
C ILE A 1015 23.10 -25.11 -60.90
N ALA A 1016 22.75 -26.19 -61.61
CA ALA A 1016 21.90 -27.27 -61.07
C ALA A 1016 20.61 -26.74 -60.40
N GLY A 1017 20.01 -25.68 -60.97
CA GLY A 1017 18.79 -25.05 -60.44
C GLY A 1017 19.00 -24.12 -59.24
N GLN A 1018 20.22 -24.02 -58.69
CA GLN A 1018 20.55 -23.21 -57.52
C GLN A 1018 21.37 -21.97 -57.90
N ARG A 1019 21.10 -20.83 -57.25
CA ARG A 1019 21.88 -19.60 -57.45
C ARG A 1019 23.18 -19.65 -56.65
N LEU A 1020 24.26 -19.19 -57.27
CA LEU A 1020 25.53 -18.97 -56.57
C LEU A 1020 25.42 -17.75 -55.65
N GLU A 1021 26.05 -17.85 -54.48
CA GLU A 1021 26.06 -16.78 -53.48
C GLU A 1021 27.42 -16.75 -52.79
N LYS A 1022 27.72 -15.61 -52.15
CA LYS A 1022 28.92 -15.47 -51.35
C LYS A 1022 28.79 -16.30 -50.08
N ARG A 1023 29.73 -17.21 -49.85
CA ARG A 1023 29.77 -18.10 -48.69
C ARG A 1023 31.19 -18.12 -48.10
N PRO A 1024 31.37 -18.48 -46.82
CA PRO A 1024 32.70 -18.78 -46.28
C PRO A 1024 33.41 -19.85 -47.11
N PRO A 1025 34.76 -19.83 -47.20
CA PRO A 1025 35.51 -20.91 -47.85
C PRO A 1025 35.10 -22.29 -47.32
N GLY A 1026 34.95 -23.27 -48.21
CA GLY A 1026 34.50 -24.63 -47.86
C GLY A 1026 33.00 -24.77 -47.53
N ARG A 1027 32.23 -23.67 -47.41
CA ARG A 1027 30.76 -23.72 -47.30
C ARG A 1027 30.16 -23.81 -48.71
N ALA A 1028 29.32 -24.82 -48.94
CA ALA A 1028 28.75 -25.10 -50.25
C ALA A 1028 27.28 -25.48 -50.17
N MET A 1029 26.57 -25.33 -51.28
CA MET A 1029 25.30 -26.00 -51.52
C MET A 1029 25.59 -27.31 -52.25
N PHE A 1030 25.26 -28.44 -51.63
CA PHE A 1030 25.35 -29.76 -52.24
C PHE A 1030 24.00 -30.12 -52.85
N VAL A 1031 23.98 -30.34 -54.17
CA VAL A 1031 22.78 -30.68 -54.93
C VAL A 1031 22.93 -32.09 -55.46
N HIS A 1032 22.16 -33.02 -54.89
CA HIS A 1032 21.99 -34.37 -55.41
C HIS A 1032 20.51 -34.57 -55.81
N SER A 1033 19.67 -35.09 -54.92
CA SER A 1033 18.21 -35.15 -55.06
C SER A 1033 17.54 -33.92 -54.48
N GLU A 1034 17.91 -33.53 -53.25
CA GLU A 1034 17.52 -32.26 -52.62
C GLU A 1034 18.75 -31.39 -52.35
N PRO A 1035 18.63 -30.06 -52.47
CA PRO A 1035 19.73 -29.14 -52.22
C PRO A 1035 19.91 -28.88 -50.72
N TRP A 1036 21.10 -29.16 -50.18
CA TRP A 1036 21.42 -28.89 -48.78
C TRP A 1036 22.69 -28.06 -48.62
N VAL A 1037 22.75 -27.23 -47.58
CA VAL A 1037 23.97 -26.54 -47.20
C VAL A 1037 24.89 -27.52 -46.46
N VAL A 1038 26.16 -27.56 -46.89
CA VAL A 1038 27.21 -28.40 -46.32
C VAL A 1038 28.49 -27.61 -46.10
N HIS A 1039 29.35 -28.14 -45.24
CA HIS A 1039 30.71 -27.69 -45.07
C HIS A 1039 31.68 -28.82 -45.36
N VAL A 1040 32.62 -28.57 -46.27
CA VAL A 1040 33.65 -29.52 -46.67
C VAL A 1040 34.59 -29.80 -45.50
N ILE A 1041 34.89 -31.07 -45.27
CA ILE A 1041 35.85 -31.53 -44.26
C ILE A 1041 37.26 -31.29 -44.80
N THR A 1042 38.14 -30.70 -44.00
CA THR A 1042 39.55 -30.44 -44.33
C THR A 1042 40.48 -31.50 -43.71
N SER A 1043 41.68 -31.64 -44.27
CA SER A 1043 42.72 -32.50 -43.71
C SER A 1043 43.62 -31.72 -42.74
N ASP A 1044 44.03 -32.36 -41.63
CA ASP A 1044 44.84 -31.80 -40.53
C ASP A 1044 46.18 -31.13 -40.96
N GLY A 1045 46.61 -31.27 -42.22
CA GLY A 1045 47.84 -30.69 -42.77
C GLY A 1045 47.68 -29.41 -43.60
N ASP A 1046 46.44 -28.99 -43.90
CA ASP A 1046 46.17 -27.79 -44.72
C ASP A 1046 46.10 -26.48 -43.88
N GLU A 1047 46.19 -26.57 -42.55
CA GLU A 1047 46.19 -25.39 -41.65
C GLU A 1047 47.49 -24.58 -41.68
N ALA A 1048 48.61 -25.19 -42.08
CA ALA A 1048 49.93 -24.58 -41.95
C ALA A 1048 50.27 -23.50 -43.01
N SER A 1049 49.38 -23.21 -43.98
CA SER A 1049 49.68 -22.28 -45.07
C SER A 1049 48.97 -20.93 -45.01
N ASP A 1050 47.92 -20.76 -44.19
CA ASP A 1050 47.09 -19.54 -44.19
C ASP A 1050 47.29 -18.63 -42.95
N GLU A 1051 47.94 -19.09 -41.88
CA GLU A 1051 48.15 -18.27 -40.66
C GLU A 1051 49.30 -17.23 -40.76
N ASP A 1052 50.22 -17.36 -41.73
CA ASP A 1052 51.43 -16.52 -41.78
C ASP A 1052 51.28 -15.17 -42.53
N GLU A 1053 50.13 -14.88 -43.18
CA GLU A 1053 49.93 -13.62 -43.92
C GLU A 1053 48.81 -12.69 -43.37
N GLY A 1054 48.07 -13.10 -42.33
CA GLY A 1054 46.84 -12.39 -41.90
C GLY A 1054 46.93 -11.47 -40.67
N THR A 1055 47.98 -11.55 -39.85
CA THR A 1055 47.99 -10.94 -38.50
C THR A 1055 48.89 -9.71 -38.38
N GLN A 1056 48.64 -8.68 -39.19
CA GLN A 1056 49.12 -7.30 -38.94
C GLN A 1056 48.09 -6.27 -39.39
N GLU A 1057 46.90 -6.26 -38.82
CA GLU A 1057 46.05 -5.05 -38.73
C GLU A 1057 44.82 -5.35 -37.86
N GLY A 1058 44.65 -4.61 -36.76
CA GLY A 1058 43.43 -4.68 -35.94
C GLY A 1058 43.62 -5.14 -34.49
N ARG A 1059 44.56 -4.53 -33.76
CA ARG A 1059 44.47 -4.41 -32.30
C ARG A 1059 44.70 -2.95 -31.93
N ASP A 1060 43.63 -2.17 -31.99
CA ASP A 1060 43.43 -1.03 -31.10
C ASP A 1060 41.92 -0.76 -31.01
N GLU A 1061 41.50 -0.32 -29.82
CA GLU A 1061 40.14 0.05 -29.37
C GLU A 1061 39.30 -1.08 -28.72
N THR A 1062 39.61 -1.31 -27.43
CA THR A 1062 38.69 -1.81 -26.39
C THR A 1062 37.79 -0.72 -25.84
#